data_AF-A0A8S2LD27-F1
#
_entry.id   AF-A0A8S2LD27-F1
#
_cell.length_a   1.000
_cell.length_b   1.000
_cell.length_c   1.000
_cell.angle_alpha   90.00
_cell.angle_beta   90.00
_cell.angle_gamma   90.00
#
_symmetry.space_group_name_H-M   'P 1'
#
loop_
_entity.id
_entity.type
_entity.pdbx_description
1 polymer ?
#
loop_
_entity_poly.entity_id
_entity_poly.type
_entity_poly.pdbx_seq_one_letter_code
_entity_poly.pdbx_strand_id
1 'polypeptide(L)'
;MPACLPGTCDYIPSMEEINREYSQNLYTLIYTLSPKRRLGPNDTTTDGLKDTTWRLRKVILDELVDQRLSQGFQMVSVMPEIFKGKMEDSITQSGYKRLGLDFFLSMGRIYHTISLVTSENSTEDTVEIYVQQHKPQHPNLAKCMEYKYRFQAPDSSLYDSAIFELKPENLEQYPWNSVDNVVCTHGTGDNQLLETMKYWRTRLVVMPASRDYTPKMVESGVIKCDSRPELTPEQFYQYIEHFTRFLLMLNKLKYVSPERVYRTLFTKGIIRHCTGQEKYYRFGFFLYYIVTDKTKDFHLEANDYAEVEYFKVHEYIPSMDFEGFADRKLMRLLPKIIMNDNKTKSTTQTNYSSDQQFDRVIQSYNLISTSLSSRILPPSISSDLPNLRRNCNVDVDPLNKSDRTEWATAQYHSYYNPHCLFELEIRWLVATACILSDLIGSWAVRTQTGIGEAQVAFHLVPVPCDPFAEFDPLRGPIYIRLNVECLKERLSDLTENDQIVKMSIFQELILKRYGFILNACVCNSDDSIYYVHISGGMLVYIISDVYNVHKIPSRLVSTAETVPTARSDKKVKMDIGFCWCWNFCLGRRWRTINTGDERYQDKMLADFRSFCRNDDNRMVLFWDEAYEKATKIKAFNRDL
;
A
#
# COMPACT_ATOMS: atom_id res chain seq x y z
N MET A 1 -24.25 17.45 15.53
CA MET A 1 -22.88 16.90 15.58
C MET A 1 -22.94 15.60 16.35
N PRO A 2 -22.43 14.48 15.83
CA PRO A 2 -22.22 13.29 16.65
C PRO A 2 -21.29 13.63 17.81
N ALA A 3 -21.60 13.17 19.01
CA ALA A 3 -20.79 13.44 20.20
C ALA A 3 -19.49 12.62 20.15
N CYS A 4 -18.37 13.23 20.55
CA CYS A 4 -17.13 12.49 20.79
C CYS A 4 -17.26 11.65 22.08
N LEU A 5 -16.45 10.58 22.19
CA LEU A 5 -16.35 9.82 23.44
C LEU A 5 -15.86 10.76 24.57
N PRO A 6 -16.37 10.61 25.81
CA PRO A 6 -15.88 11.39 26.94
C PRO A 6 -14.39 11.10 27.16
N GLY A 7 -13.57 12.15 27.34
CA GLY A 7 -12.13 11.98 27.57
C GLY A 7 -11.77 11.51 28.99
N THR A 8 -12.71 11.59 29.93
CA THR A 8 -12.52 11.22 31.34
C THR A 8 -13.62 10.31 31.86
N CYS A 9 -13.30 9.54 32.89
CA CYS A 9 -14.24 8.67 33.59
C CYS A 9 -14.01 8.67 35.11
N ASP A 10 -15.09 8.48 35.86
CA ASP A 10 -15.04 8.43 37.33
C ASP A 10 -15.09 7.00 37.88
N TYR A 11 -15.21 5.99 37.00
CA TYR A 11 -15.35 4.60 37.42
C TYR A 11 -14.00 3.90 37.60
N ILE A 12 -13.82 3.26 38.75
CA ILE A 12 -12.68 2.42 39.09
C ILE A 12 -13.21 1.20 39.86
N PRO A 13 -12.79 -0.03 39.51
CA PRO A 13 -13.18 -1.23 40.22
C PRO A 13 -12.56 -1.27 41.62
N SER A 14 -13.16 -2.04 42.52
CA SER A 14 -12.58 -2.22 43.85
C SER A 14 -11.26 -3.02 43.79
N MET A 15 -10.41 -2.86 44.80
CA MET A 15 -9.15 -3.62 44.87
C MET A 15 -9.39 -5.13 45.03
N GLU A 16 -10.50 -5.50 45.67
CA GLU A 16 -10.93 -6.89 45.81
C GLU A 16 -11.32 -7.49 44.45
N GLU A 17 -12.07 -6.73 43.63
CA GLU A 17 -12.40 -7.11 42.25
C GLU A 17 -11.14 -7.29 41.40
N ILE A 18 -10.20 -6.34 41.44
CA ILE A 18 -8.95 -6.46 40.66
C ILE A 18 -8.17 -7.71 41.07
N ASN A 19 -8.01 -7.96 42.37
CA ASN A 19 -7.26 -9.12 42.84
C ASN A 19 -7.92 -10.45 42.45
N ARG A 20 -9.25 -10.50 42.38
CA ARG A 20 -10.01 -11.73 42.15
C ARG A 20 -10.27 -12.01 40.68
N GLU A 21 -10.61 -10.98 39.91
CA GLU A 21 -11.21 -11.12 38.58
C GLU A 21 -10.30 -10.65 37.45
N TYR A 22 -9.14 -10.05 37.76
CA TYR A 22 -8.24 -9.50 36.76
C TYR A 22 -6.92 -10.27 36.72
N SER A 23 -6.31 -10.27 35.54
CA SER A 23 -4.94 -10.69 35.31
C SER A 23 -4.09 -9.45 35.06
N GLN A 24 -2.88 -9.45 35.61
CA GLN A 24 -1.94 -8.34 35.51
C GLN A 24 -0.83 -8.69 34.51
N ASN A 25 -0.51 -7.75 33.63
CA ASN A 25 0.64 -7.80 32.73
C ASN A 25 1.52 -6.57 32.95
N LEU A 26 2.82 -6.79 33.06
CA LEU A 26 3.81 -5.80 33.45
C LEU A 26 4.94 -5.77 32.44
N TYR A 27 5.33 -4.58 31.98
CA TYR A 27 6.53 -4.41 31.16
C TYR A 27 7.10 -3.01 31.34
N THR A 28 8.39 -2.90 31.07
CA THR A 28 9.12 -1.62 31.08
C THR A 28 9.60 -1.30 29.67
N LEU A 29 9.47 -0.05 29.28
CA LEU A 29 9.96 0.47 28.01
C LEU A 29 11.18 1.35 28.28
N ILE A 30 12.15 1.30 27.37
CA ILE A 30 13.33 2.16 27.40
C ILE A 30 13.33 2.99 26.12
N TYR A 31 13.31 4.32 26.28
CA TYR A 31 13.41 5.27 25.19
C TYR A 31 14.71 6.06 25.32
N THR A 32 15.54 6.03 24.28
CA THR A 32 16.79 6.80 24.23
C THR A 32 16.57 8.11 23.50
N LEU A 33 16.84 9.23 24.19
CA LEU A 33 16.70 10.56 23.63
C LEU A 33 17.72 10.79 22.50
N SER A 34 17.23 11.03 21.29
CA SER A 34 18.09 11.33 20.14
C SER A 34 18.83 12.66 20.31
N PRO A 35 20.16 12.74 20.04
CA PRO A 35 20.96 13.96 20.22
C PRO A 35 20.46 15.19 19.43
N LYS A 36 19.75 14.97 18.31
CA LYS A 36 19.20 16.04 17.46
C LYS A 36 18.22 16.98 18.18
N ARG A 37 17.64 16.58 19.33
CA ARG A 37 16.71 17.41 20.11
C ARG A 37 17.35 18.18 21.27
N ARG A 38 18.67 18.07 21.48
CA ARG A 38 19.36 18.79 22.57
C ARG A 38 19.60 20.27 22.32
N LEU A 39 19.37 20.79 21.11
CA LEU A 39 19.85 22.11 20.72
C LEU A 39 18.72 23.01 20.22
N GLY A 40 17.96 23.58 21.16
CA GLY A 40 17.49 24.95 20.99
C GLY A 40 18.71 25.89 21.10
N PRO A 41 18.85 26.94 20.28
CA PRO A 41 20.04 27.81 20.28
C PRO A 41 20.31 28.56 21.61
N ASN A 42 19.43 28.43 22.61
CA ASN A 42 19.51 29.15 23.89
C ASN A 42 19.73 28.26 25.14
N ASP A 43 19.72 26.93 25.02
CA ASP A 43 19.82 26.01 26.18
C ASP A 43 21.27 25.56 26.44
N THR A 44 22.12 26.49 26.90
CA THR A 44 23.52 26.20 27.30
C THR A 44 23.72 26.17 28.81
N THR A 45 22.67 26.32 29.61
CA THR A 45 22.72 26.28 31.09
C THR A 45 22.30 24.90 31.61
N THR A 46 22.93 24.44 32.71
CA THR A 46 22.65 23.14 33.34
C THR A 46 21.19 22.98 33.81
N ASP A 47 20.52 24.08 34.16
CA ASP A 47 19.09 24.07 34.52
C ASP A 47 18.18 23.98 33.29
N GLY A 48 18.56 24.63 32.17
CA GLY A 48 17.86 24.49 30.89
C GLY A 48 17.90 23.05 30.34
N LEU A 49 19.02 22.34 30.56
CA LEU A 49 19.19 20.95 30.16
C LEU A 49 18.30 19.97 30.96
N LYS A 50 18.11 20.21 32.26
CA LYS A 50 17.20 19.41 33.10
C LYS A 50 15.73 19.63 32.72
N ASP A 51 15.35 20.88 32.42
CA ASP A 51 14.00 21.21 31.94
C ASP A 51 13.73 20.58 30.55
N THR A 52 14.70 20.61 29.63
CA THR A 52 14.56 19.93 28.33
C THR A 52 14.44 18.41 28.47
N THR A 53 15.25 17.76 29.31
CA THR A 53 15.14 16.31 29.53
C THR A 53 13.79 15.93 30.16
N TRP A 54 13.30 16.71 31.13
CA TRP A 54 11.97 16.49 31.72
C TRP A 54 10.84 16.67 30.69
N ARG A 55 10.91 17.71 29.85
CA ARG A 55 9.96 17.91 28.75
C ARG A 55 9.98 16.75 27.77
N LEU A 56 11.17 16.27 27.39
CA LEU A 56 11.30 15.12 26.48
C LEU A 56 10.76 13.82 27.08
N ARG A 57 10.96 13.59 28.39
CA ARG A 57 10.36 12.46 29.13
C ARG A 57 8.83 12.52 29.10
N LYS A 58 8.27 13.71 29.24
CA LYS A 58 6.83 13.93 29.18
C LYS A 58 6.27 13.65 27.78
N VAL A 59 6.96 14.07 26.72
CA VAL A 59 6.50 13.90 25.32
C VAL A 59 6.22 12.43 24.98
N ILE A 60 7.13 11.51 25.31
CA ILE A 60 6.91 10.08 25.02
C ILE A 60 5.78 9.50 25.87
N LEU A 61 5.63 9.95 27.12
CA LEU A 61 4.57 9.50 28.02
C LEU A 61 3.19 9.97 27.52
N ASP A 62 3.08 11.25 27.16
CA ASP A 62 1.88 11.85 26.57
C ASP A 62 1.49 11.11 25.26
N GLU A 63 2.48 10.71 24.45
CA GLU A 63 2.23 9.92 23.24
C GLU A 63 1.62 8.54 23.56
N LEU A 64 2.17 7.80 24.54
CA LEU A 64 1.61 6.51 24.94
C LEU A 64 0.17 6.63 25.46
N VAL A 65 -0.12 7.72 26.18
CA VAL A 65 -1.47 8.06 26.64
C VAL A 65 -2.37 8.36 25.45
N ASP A 66 -1.94 9.21 24.52
CA ASP A 66 -2.69 9.56 23.29
C ASP A 66 -3.06 8.31 22.48
N GLN A 67 -2.15 7.34 22.34
CA GLN A 67 -2.44 6.08 21.64
C GLN A 67 -3.60 5.33 22.31
N ARG A 68 -3.67 5.33 23.65
CA ARG A 68 -4.77 4.70 24.40
C ARG A 68 -6.07 5.48 24.26
N LEU A 69 -6.02 6.80 24.34
CA LEU A 69 -7.18 7.66 24.11
C LEU A 69 -7.76 7.47 22.70
N SER A 70 -6.90 7.30 21.69
CA SER A 70 -7.31 7.06 20.30
C SER A 70 -8.09 5.74 20.12
N GLN A 71 -7.83 4.75 20.98
CA GLN A 71 -8.53 3.47 21.02
C GLN A 71 -9.73 3.48 21.98
N GLY A 72 -10.11 4.64 22.54
CA GLY A 72 -11.29 4.80 23.38
C GLY A 72 -11.06 4.66 24.88
N PHE A 73 -9.81 4.61 25.35
CA PHE A 73 -9.54 4.79 26.78
C PHE A 73 -9.92 6.20 27.23
N GLN A 74 -10.20 6.31 28.51
CA GLN A 74 -10.57 7.54 29.20
C GLN A 74 -9.62 7.74 30.37
N MET A 75 -9.25 8.98 30.65
CA MET A 75 -8.45 9.31 31.82
C MET A 75 -9.30 9.21 33.07
N VAL A 76 -8.78 8.52 34.07
CA VAL A 76 -9.46 8.41 35.36
C VAL A 76 -9.16 9.66 36.19
N SER A 77 -10.20 10.38 36.58
CA SER A 77 -10.04 11.71 37.19
C SER A 77 -9.40 11.69 38.58
N VAL A 78 -9.66 10.66 39.39
CA VAL A 78 -9.10 10.54 40.74
C VAL A 78 -8.74 9.08 41.04
N MET A 79 -7.45 8.79 41.17
CA MET A 79 -6.98 7.47 41.60
C MET A 79 -6.96 7.36 43.13
N PRO A 80 -7.62 6.35 43.73
CA PRO A 80 -7.60 6.15 45.18
C PRO A 80 -6.19 5.86 45.69
N GLU A 81 -5.85 6.38 46.88
CA GLU A 81 -4.51 6.25 47.47
C GLU A 81 -4.05 4.79 47.66
N ILE A 82 -4.99 3.89 47.95
CA ILE A 82 -4.72 2.45 48.09
C ILE A 82 -4.12 1.88 46.79
N PHE A 83 -4.63 2.31 45.64
CA PHE A 83 -4.11 1.88 44.34
C PHE A 83 -2.71 2.46 44.07
N LYS A 84 -2.49 3.73 44.42
CA LYS A 84 -1.16 4.36 44.29
C LYS A 84 -0.11 3.64 45.14
N GLY A 85 -0.46 3.25 46.37
CA GLY A 85 0.42 2.50 47.26
C GLY A 85 0.85 1.14 46.68
N LYS A 86 -0.11 0.33 46.22
CA LYS A 86 0.22 -0.98 45.59
C LYS A 86 1.00 -0.85 44.30
N MET A 87 0.70 0.17 43.50
CA MET A 87 1.47 0.49 42.30
C MET A 87 2.93 0.80 42.67
N GLU A 88 3.15 1.62 43.71
CA GLU A 88 4.48 1.97 44.21
C GLU A 88 5.24 0.74 44.73
N ASP A 89 4.56 -0.17 45.45
CA ASP A 89 5.14 -1.45 45.88
C ASP A 89 5.59 -2.29 44.67
N SER A 90 4.76 -2.39 43.63
CA SER A 90 5.05 -3.15 42.40
C SER A 90 6.24 -2.56 41.63
N ILE A 91 6.32 -1.23 41.53
CA ILE A 91 7.43 -0.52 40.87
C ILE A 91 8.74 -0.79 41.63
N THR A 92 8.70 -0.69 42.96
CA THR A 92 9.87 -0.90 43.83
C THR A 92 10.34 -2.36 43.80
N GLN A 93 9.41 -3.33 43.83
CA GLN A 93 9.73 -4.75 43.68
C GLN A 93 10.37 -5.06 42.31
N SER A 94 10.05 -4.29 41.28
CA SER A 94 10.63 -4.42 39.95
C SER A 94 12.03 -3.76 39.83
N GLY A 95 12.55 -3.18 40.91
CA GLY A 95 13.88 -2.54 40.94
C GLY A 95 13.91 -1.10 40.44
N TYR A 96 12.75 -0.45 40.33
CA TYR A 96 12.63 0.92 39.84
C TYR A 96 12.16 1.88 40.94
N LYS A 97 12.46 3.17 40.78
CA LYS A 97 11.97 4.25 41.61
C LYS A 97 10.99 5.13 40.82
N ARG A 98 9.84 5.42 41.43
CA ARG A 98 8.79 6.28 40.84
C ARG A 98 9.22 7.75 40.82
N LEU A 99 8.97 8.43 39.70
CA LEU A 99 9.26 9.86 39.51
C LEU A 99 8.03 10.78 39.67
N GLY A 100 6.85 10.21 39.94
CA GLY A 100 5.64 10.95 40.33
C GLY A 100 4.76 11.45 39.18
N LEU A 101 5.10 11.10 37.94
CA LEU A 101 4.27 11.37 36.76
C LEU A 101 3.61 10.07 36.30
N ASP A 102 2.33 9.91 36.63
CA ASP A 102 1.56 8.70 36.39
C ASP A 102 0.23 9.01 35.70
N PHE A 103 -0.15 8.15 34.77
CA PHE A 103 -1.44 8.20 34.09
C PHE A 103 -2.20 6.91 34.34
N PHE A 104 -3.44 7.06 34.82
CA PHE A 104 -4.37 5.96 35.00
C PHE A 104 -5.50 6.08 33.98
N LEU A 105 -5.64 5.04 33.16
CA LEU A 105 -6.52 5.02 32.00
C LEU A 105 -7.46 3.83 32.11
N SER A 106 -8.73 4.02 31.78
CA SER A 106 -9.71 2.95 31.76
C SER A 106 -10.49 2.89 30.45
N MET A 107 -10.89 1.70 30.05
CA MET A 107 -11.85 1.48 28.98
C MET A 107 -12.79 0.35 29.37
N GLY A 108 -13.94 0.69 29.95
CA GLY A 108 -14.90 -0.28 30.46
C GLY A 108 -14.29 -1.16 31.55
N ARG A 109 -13.89 -2.39 31.18
CA ARG A 109 -13.28 -3.37 32.10
C ARG A 109 -11.76 -3.49 31.94
N ILE A 110 -11.07 -2.65 31.19
CA ILE A 110 -9.61 -2.71 31.01
C ILE A 110 -8.98 -1.49 31.67
N TYR A 111 -7.89 -1.68 32.43
CA TYR A 111 -7.20 -0.59 33.12
C TYR A 111 -5.71 -0.60 32.85
N HIS A 112 -5.18 0.54 32.44
CA HIS A 112 -3.75 0.74 32.22
C HIS A 112 -3.22 1.80 33.16
N THR A 113 -2.03 1.53 33.69
CA THR A 113 -1.25 2.50 34.45
C THR A 113 0.07 2.69 33.75
N ILE A 114 0.44 3.93 33.47
CA ILE A 114 1.69 4.29 32.81
C ILE A 114 2.41 5.25 33.74
N SER A 115 3.60 4.87 34.17
CA SER A 115 4.35 5.57 35.21
C SER A 115 5.77 5.83 34.75
N LEU A 116 6.23 7.06 34.95
CA LEU A 116 7.63 7.41 34.72
C LEU A 116 8.49 6.89 35.88
N VAL A 117 9.54 6.13 35.55
CA VAL A 117 10.41 5.49 36.53
C VAL A 117 11.90 5.73 36.25
N THR A 118 12.75 5.40 37.22
CA THR A 118 14.21 5.48 37.11
C THR A 118 14.86 4.30 37.83
N SER A 119 15.90 3.72 37.23
CA SER A 119 16.74 2.68 37.82
C SER A 119 18.11 3.23 38.21
N GLU A 120 18.87 2.49 39.02
CA GLU A 120 20.25 2.87 39.41
C GLU A 120 21.21 2.96 38.21
N ASN A 121 20.92 2.25 37.11
CA ASN A 121 21.71 2.23 35.88
C ASN A 121 21.21 3.22 34.83
N SER A 122 20.18 4.02 35.13
CA SER A 122 19.60 4.96 34.18
C SER A 122 20.60 6.07 33.83
N THR A 123 20.79 6.33 32.54
CA THR A 123 21.56 7.48 32.06
C THR A 123 20.63 8.69 31.91
N GLU A 124 21.18 9.91 31.95
CA GLU A 124 20.39 11.15 31.74
C GLU A 124 19.61 11.14 30.42
N ASP A 125 20.10 10.38 29.44
CA ASP A 125 19.55 10.30 28.09
C ASP A 125 18.51 9.19 27.89
N THR A 126 18.28 8.38 28.92
CA THR A 126 17.30 7.29 28.89
C THR A 126 16.04 7.68 29.66
N VAL A 127 14.89 7.33 29.07
CA VAL A 127 13.58 7.45 29.68
C VAL A 127 13.04 6.05 29.89
N GLU A 128 12.77 5.69 31.15
CA GLU A 128 12.22 4.40 31.52
C GLU A 128 10.73 4.59 31.89
N ILE A 129 9.86 3.80 31.26
CA ILE A 129 8.42 3.88 31.48
C ILE A 129 7.93 2.51 31.93
N TYR A 130 7.30 2.46 33.10
CA TYR A 130 6.70 1.26 33.65
C TYR A 130 5.21 1.22 33.30
N VAL A 131 4.77 0.12 32.68
CA VAL A 131 3.38 -0.06 32.25
C VAL A 131 2.77 -1.24 33.00
N GLN A 132 1.60 -1.01 33.61
CA GLN A 132 0.79 -2.04 34.23
C GLN A 132 -0.56 -2.15 33.52
N GLN A 133 -0.92 -3.36 33.11
CA GLN A 133 -2.19 -3.65 32.46
C GLN A 133 -3.00 -4.62 33.29
N HIS A 134 -4.25 -4.26 33.56
CA HIS A 134 -5.22 -5.12 34.20
C HIS A 134 -6.31 -5.44 33.19
N LYS A 135 -6.47 -6.73 32.89
CA LYS A 135 -7.53 -7.23 32.01
C LYS A 135 -8.36 -8.30 32.73
N PRO A 136 -9.67 -8.36 32.49
CA PRO A 136 -10.54 -9.32 33.15
C PRO A 136 -10.17 -10.74 32.71
N GLN A 137 -10.20 -11.70 33.65
CA GLN A 137 -9.97 -13.11 33.38
C GLN A 137 -11.16 -13.77 32.67
N HIS A 138 -12.35 -13.20 32.85
CA HIS A 138 -13.58 -13.68 32.22
C HIS A 138 -13.81 -13.00 30.87
N PRO A 139 -14.09 -13.77 29.80
CA PRO A 139 -14.27 -13.23 28.47
C PRO A 139 -15.44 -12.26 28.41
N ASN A 140 -15.33 -11.25 27.54
CA ASN A 140 -16.44 -10.34 27.29
C ASN A 140 -17.61 -11.10 26.64
N LEU A 141 -18.78 -11.09 27.29
CA LEU A 141 -20.02 -11.72 26.80
C LEU A 141 -20.83 -10.81 25.86
N ALA A 142 -20.26 -9.69 25.41
CA ALA A 142 -20.90 -8.79 24.46
C ALA A 142 -21.36 -9.57 23.22
N LYS A 143 -22.66 -9.46 22.91
CA LYS A 143 -23.28 -10.17 21.80
C LYS A 143 -22.95 -9.48 20.48
N CYS A 144 -22.55 -10.24 19.48
CA CYS A 144 -22.57 -9.76 18.10
C CYS A 144 -24.02 -9.42 17.72
N MET A 145 -24.23 -8.21 17.18
CA MET A 145 -25.54 -7.79 16.71
C MET A 145 -25.56 -7.80 15.18
N GLU A 146 -26.58 -8.42 14.61
CA GLU A 146 -26.79 -8.44 13.18
C GLU A 146 -27.67 -7.26 12.78
N TYR A 147 -27.13 -6.31 12.01
CA TYR A 147 -27.87 -5.18 11.46
C TYR A 147 -28.26 -5.48 10.00
N LYS A 148 -29.56 -5.63 9.74
CA LYS A 148 -30.10 -5.82 8.39
C LYS A 148 -30.58 -4.50 7.83
N TYR A 149 -30.20 -4.21 6.59
CA TYR A 149 -30.64 -3.01 5.89
C TYR A 149 -30.95 -3.32 4.43
N ARG A 150 -31.73 -2.44 3.81
CA ARG A 150 -31.98 -2.46 2.38
C ARG A 150 -31.28 -1.28 1.73
N PHE A 151 -30.68 -1.52 0.57
CA PHE A 151 -30.04 -0.50 -0.24
C PHE A 151 -30.48 -0.68 -1.69
N GLN A 152 -30.42 0.37 -2.49
CA GLN A 152 -30.69 0.29 -3.92
C GLN A 152 -29.40 0.59 -4.66
N ALA A 153 -28.88 -0.40 -5.39
CA ALA A 153 -27.74 -0.19 -6.26
C ALA A 153 -28.13 0.74 -7.43
N PRO A 154 -27.24 1.59 -7.96
CA PRO A 154 -27.55 2.53 -9.04
C PRO A 154 -28.16 1.89 -10.30
N ASP A 155 -27.73 0.67 -10.65
CA ASP A 155 -28.21 -0.06 -11.82
C ASP A 155 -29.39 -1.02 -11.51
N SER A 156 -29.87 -1.06 -10.26
CA SER A 156 -30.98 -1.91 -9.85
C SER A 156 -32.27 -1.10 -9.69
N SER A 157 -33.34 -1.59 -10.31
CA SER A 157 -34.68 -1.06 -10.10
C SER A 157 -35.30 -1.53 -8.77
N LEU A 158 -34.64 -2.45 -8.06
CA LEU A 158 -35.11 -3.06 -6.81
C LEU A 158 -34.16 -2.75 -5.65
N TYR A 159 -34.71 -2.81 -4.43
CA TYR A 159 -33.91 -2.77 -3.21
C TYR A 159 -33.33 -4.16 -2.90
N ASP A 160 -32.01 -4.21 -2.72
CA ASP A 160 -31.29 -5.38 -2.25
C ASP A 160 -31.15 -5.36 -0.73
N SER A 161 -31.13 -6.54 -0.10
CA SER A 161 -30.90 -6.67 1.34
C SER A 161 -29.43 -6.97 1.62
N ALA A 162 -28.83 -6.24 2.54
CA ALA A 162 -27.51 -6.51 3.08
C ALA A 162 -27.56 -6.69 4.60
N ILE A 163 -26.54 -7.38 5.10
CA ILE A 163 -26.37 -7.68 6.51
C ILE A 163 -24.99 -7.17 6.93
N PHE A 164 -24.93 -6.48 8.05
CA PHE A 164 -23.70 -6.05 8.68
C PHE A 164 -23.63 -6.60 10.11
N GLU A 165 -22.55 -7.29 10.44
CA GLU A 165 -22.33 -7.82 11.78
C GLU A 165 -21.57 -6.79 12.63
N LEU A 166 -22.24 -6.21 13.62
CA LEU A 166 -21.62 -5.38 14.66
C LEU A 166 -20.92 -6.31 15.65
N LYS A 167 -19.60 -6.42 15.50
CA LYS A 167 -18.74 -7.19 16.40
C LYS A 167 -18.19 -6.27 17.49
N PRO A 168 -18.31 -6.64 18.78
CA PRO A 168 -17.65 -5.89 19.84
C PRO A 168 -16.14 -5.93 19.61
N GLU A 169 -15.49 -4.79 19.80
CA GLU A 169 -14.06 -4.67 19.56
C GLU A 169 -13.28 -5.40 20.65
N ASN A 170 -12.43 -6.35 20.26
CA ASN A 170 -11.68 -7.17 21.21
C ASN A 170 -10.35 -6.51 21.61
N LEU A 171 -10.44 -5.36 22.30
CA LEU A 171 -9.26 -4.63 22.78
C LEU A 171 -8.51 -5.35 23.92
N GLU A 172 -9.12 -6.34 24.56
CA GLU A 172 -8.46 -7.20 25.57
C GLU A 172 -7.27 -7.98 24.98
N GLN A 173 -7.25 -8.18 23.66
CA GLN A 173 -6.18 -8.86 22.92
C GLN A 173 -5.31 -7.90 22.09
N TYR A 174 -5.53 -6.59 22.21
CA TYR A 174 -4.76 -5.61 21.44
C TYR A 174 -3.30 -5.56 21.91
N PRO A 175 -2.32 -5.57 21.00
CA PRO A 175 -0.90 -5.79 21.33
C PRO A 175 -0.22 -4.50 21.83
N TRP A 176 -0.69 -3.95 22.95
CA TRP A 176 -0.18 -2.69 23.53
C TRP A 176 1.32 -2.66 23.76
N ASN A 177 1.92 -3.76 24.25
CA ASN A 177 3.38 -3.83 24.42
C ASN A 177 4.11 -3.63 23.08
N SER A 178 3.63 -4.26 22.01
CA SER A 178 4.23 -4.10 20.67
C SER A 178 4.02 -2.68 20.13
N VAL A 179 2.83 -2.10 20.31
CA VAL A 179 2.53 -0.72 19.91
C VAL A 179 3.45 0.26 20.62
N ASP A 180 3.58 0.15 21.94
CA ASP A 180 4.44 1.04 22.71
C ASP A 180 5.92 0.92 22.32
N ASN A 181 6.39 -0.30 22.03
CA ASN A 181 7.74 -0.51 21.52
C ASN A 181 7.94 0.17 20.16
N VAL A 182 6.98 0.09 19.25
CA VAL A 182 7.03 0.79 17.95
C VAL A 182 7.08 2.31 18.13
N VAL A 183 6.30 2.86 19.06
CA VAL A 183 6.32 4.29 19.39
C VAL A 183 7.68 4.71 19.94
N CYS A 184 8.25 3.93 20.86
CA CYS A 184 9.57 4.18 21.44
C CYS A 184 10.72 4.01 20.41
N THR A 185 10.64 3.08 19.47
CA THR A 185 11.70 2.88 18.47
C THR A 185 11.47 3.63 17.17
N HIS A 186 10.41 4.44 17.05
CA HIS A 186 10.04 5.08 15.78
C HIS A 186 9.90 4.07 14.60
N GLY A 187 9.47 2.84 14.90
CA GLY A 187 9.33 1.79 13.89
C GLY A 187 10.64 1.22 13.35
N THR A 188 11.79 1.50 13.99
CA THR A 188 13.11 0.95 13.58
C THR A 188 13.42 -0.39 14.24
N GLY A 189 14.43 -1.08 13.71
CA GLY A 189 14.86 -2.41 14.16
C GLY A 189 13.81 -3.50 13.89
N ASP A 190 13.60 -4.37 14.88
CA ASP A 190 12.65 -5.49 14.81
C ASP A 190 11.19 -5.06 15.08
N ASN A 191 10.98 -3.81 15.51
CA ASN A 191 9.67 -3.27 15.88
C ASN A 191 9.01 -2.57 14.69
N GLN A 192 8.62 -3.34 13.67
CA GLN A 192 7.89 -2.81 12.52
C GLN A 192 6.37 -2.73 12.79
N LEU A 193 5.68 -1.84 12.07
CA LEU A 193 4.22 -1.75 12.13
C LEU A 193 3.56 -3.03 11.63
N LEU A 194 2.78 -3.68 12.50
CA LEU A 194 2.00 -4.87 12.17
C LEU A 194 0.52 -4.51 11.98
N GLU A 195 -0.19 -5.22 11.10
CA GLU A 195 -1.63 -5.01 10.83
C GLU A 195 -2.51 -5.10 12.09
N THR A 196 -2.07 -5.87 13.10
CA THR A 196 -2.76 -5.98 14.39
C THR A 196 -2.77 -4.69 15.22
N MET A 197 -1.90 -3.73 14.88
CA MET A 197 -1.74 -2.47 15.61
C MET A 197 -2.73 -1.38 15.19
N LYS A 198 -3.64 -1.64 14.24
CA LYS A 198 -4.67 -0.68 13.79
C LYS A 198 -4.11 0.72 13.45
N TYR A 199 -2.93 0.76 12.85
CA TYR A 199 -2.35 2.01 12.38
C TYR A 199 -3.21 2.62 11.27
N TRP A 200 -3.16 3.94 11.14
CA TRP A 200 -3.79 4.64 10.04
C TRP A 200 -2.95 4.48 8.78
N ARG A 201 -3.60 4.33 7.63
CA ARG A 201 -2.91 4.28 6.35
C ARG A 201 -3.63 5.05 5.27
N THR A 202 -2.86 5.56 4.32
CA THR A 202 -3.35 6.10 3.06
C THR A 202 -2.53 5.53 1.92
N ARG A 203 -3.21 5.00 0.90
CA ARG A 203 -2.57 4.56 -0.34
C ARG A 203 -2.64 5.67 -1.36
N LEU A 204 -1.48 6.02 -1.89
CA LEU A 204 -1.30 6.98 -2.95
C LEU A 204 -0.75 6.25 -4.17
N VAL A 205 -1.16 6.67 -5.35
CA VAL A 205 -0.59 6.19 -6.61
C VAL A 205 -0.01 7.36 -7.38
N VAL A 206 1.20 7.16 -7.91
CA VAL A 206 1.85 8.04 -8.86
C VAL A 206 1.56 7.51 -10.26
N MET A 207 0.98 8.36 -11.11
CA MET A 207 0.65 8.00 -12.49
C MET A 207 0.97 9.13 -13.48
N PRO A 208 1.26 8.80 -14.74
CA PRO A 208 1.44 9.78 -15.81
C PRO A 208 0.23 10.71 -15.96
N ALA A 209 0.45 12.03 -15.95
CA ALA A 209 -0.57 13.01 -16.28
C ALA A 209 -0.65 13.23 -17.78
N SER A 210 -1.83 13.04 -18.39
CA SER A 210 -2.06 13.49 -19.77
C SER A 210 -2.73 14.86 -19.77
N ARG A 211 -1.95 15.92 -20.03
CA ARG A 211 -2.44 17.30 -20.12
C ARG A 211 -3.42 17.53 -21.26
N ASP A 212 -3.39 16.66 -22.28
CA ASP A 212 -4.24 16.79 -23.44
C ASP A 212 -5.44 15.84 -23.41
N TYR A 213 -5.28 14.62 -22.90
CA TYR A 213 -6.33 13.61 -23.06
C TYR A 213 -7.55 13.89 -22.17
N THR A 214 -7.40 13.90 -20.84
CA THR A 214 -8.56 14.07 -19.95
C THR A 214 -9.27 15.40 -20.17
N PRO A 215 -8.56 16.55 -20.30
CA PRO A 215 -9.22 17.83 -20.53
C PRO A 215 -9.98 17.87 -21.86
N LYS A 216 -9.38 17.36 -22.95
CA LYS A 216 -10.08 17.26 -24.24
C LYS A 216 -11.33 16.40 -24.11
N MET A 217 -11.28 15.27 -23.41
CA MET A 217 -12.46 14.42 -23.23
C MET A 217 -13.58 15.10 -22.44
N VAL A 218 -13.24 15.95 -21.47
CA VAL A 218 -14.21 16.72 -20.68
C VAL A 218 -14.83 17.86 -21.50
N GLU A 219 -14.02 18.61 -22.25
CA GLU A 219 -14.46 19.81 -22.99
C GLU A 219 -15.18 19.50 -24.31
N SER A 220 -14.69 18.52 -25.07
CA SER A 220 -15.08 18.31 -26.47
C SER A 220 -16.42 17.62 -26.68
N GLY A 221 -17.08 17.15 -25.62
CA GLY A 221 -18.29 16.35 -25.76
C GLY A 221 -18.07 15.01 -26.51
N VAL A 222 -16.81 14.59 -26.73
CA VAL A 222 -16.44 13.36 -27.47
C VAL A 222 -17.21 12.13 -26.97
N ILE A 223 -17.94 11.50 -27.89
CA ILE A 223 -18.86 10.39 -27.60
C ILE A 223 -18.10 9.10 -27.24
N LYS A 224 -16.90 8.90 -27.82
CA LYS A 224 -16.10 7.67 -27.71
C LYS A 224 -14.82 7.91 -26.91
N CYS A 225 -14.61 7.19 -25.82
CA CYS A 225 -13.50 7.37 -24.89
C CYS A 225 -12.29 6.46 -25.18
N ASP A 226 -12.37 5.57 -26.17
CA ASP A 226 -11.36 4.54 -26.48
C ASP A 226 -10.21 5.02 -27.38
N SER A 227 -9.73 6.25 -27.17
CA SER A 227 -8.73 6.90 -28.05
C SER A 227 -7.51 7.43 -27.31
N ARG A 228 -7.07 6.76 -26.24
CA ARG A 228 -5.87 7.19 -25.52
C ARG A 228 -4.62 7.03 -26.41
N PRO A 229 -3.80 8.07 -26.60
CA PRO A 229 -2.53 7.94 -27.30
C PRO A 229 -1.51 7.12 -26.48
N GLU A 230 -0.72 6.31 -27.17
CA GLU A 230 0.40 5.61 -26.57
C GLU A 230 1.51 6.59 -26.18
N LEU A 231 2.29 6.24 -25.14
CA LEU A 231 3.45 7.03 -24.75
C LEU A 231 4.52 6.95 -25.83
N THR A 232 5.02 8.09 -26.29
CA THR A 232 6.21 8.10 -27.16
C THR A 232 7.46 7.73 -26.36
N PRO A 233 8.53 7.21 -27.00
CA PRO A 233 9.79 6.94 -26.33
C PRO A 233 10.34 8.18 -25.59
N GLU A 234 10.21 9.36 -26.16
CA GLU A 234 10.67 10.62 -25.54
C GLU A 234 9.89 10.91 -24.25
N GLN A 235 8.55 10.78 -24.30
CA GLN A 235 7.71 10.96 -23.13
C GLN A 235 8.05 9.95 -22.03
N PHE A 236 8.30 8.70 -22.41
CA PHE A 236 8.69 7.63 -21.48
C PHE A 236 9.97 8.00 -20.69
N TYR A 237 11.01 8.46 -21.37
CA TYR A 237 12.26 8.89 -20.70
C TYR A 237 12.08 10.15 -19.87
N GLN A 238 11.24 11.10 -20.30
CA GLN A 238 10.91 12.28 -19.51
C GLN A 238 10.23 11.91 -18.18
N TYR A 239 9.33 10.92 -18.19
CA TYR A 239 8.72 10.41 -16.96
C TYR A 239 9.77 9.79 -16.03
N ILE A 240 10.73 9.03 -16.53
CA ILE A 240 11.84 8.49 -15.72
C ILE A 240 12.64 9.60 -15.05
N GLU A 241 13.02 10.64 -15.80
CA GLU A 241 13.76 11.77 -15.25
C GLU A 241 12.96 12.51 -14.16
N HIS A 242 11.68 12.75 -14.42
CA HIS A 242 10.80 13.43 -13.47
C HIS A 242 10.57 12.61 -12.21
N PHE A 243 10.41 11.30 -12.34
CA PHE A 243 10.21 10.42 -11.19
C PHE A 243 11.46 10.41 -10.31
N THR A 244 12.65 10.47 -10.92
CA THR A 244 13.91 10.64 -10.19
C THR A 244 13.91 11.92 -9.34
N ARG A 245 13.46 13.05 -9.90
CA ARG A 245 13.37 14.32 -9.15
C ARG A 245 12.37 14.23 -8.01
N PHE A 246 11.24 13.53 -8.21
CA PHE A 246 10.27 13.25 -7.16
C PHE A 246 10.88 12.43 -6.02
N LEU A 247 11.61 11.35 -6.31
CA LEU A 247 12.30 10.56 -5.28
C LEU A 247 13.37 11.36 -4.52
N LEU A 248 14.15 12.19 -5.22
CA LEU A 248 15.13 13.06 -4.56
C LEU A 248 14.45 14.06 -3.62
N MET A 249 13.28 14.58 -4.01
CA MET A 249 12.48 15.46 -3.17
C MET A 249 11.97 14.74 -1.92
N LEU A 250 11.47 13.51 -2.04
CA LEU A 250 11.06 12.70 -0.88
C LEU A 250 12.24 12.47 0.09
N ASN A 251 13.44 12.27 -0.45
CA ASN A 251 14.67 12.11 0.33
C ASN A 251 15.31 13.43 0.80
N LYS A 252 14.69 14.58 0.53
CA LYS A 252 15.24 15.92 0.84
C LYS A 252 16.63 16.18 0.22
N LEU A 253 16.92 15.58 -0.93
CA LEU A 253 18.19 15.73 -1.66
C LEU A 253 18.08 16.73 -2.83
N LYS A 254 19.21 17.35 -3.20
CA LYS A 254 19.32 18.24 -4.38
C LYS A 254 19.71 17.44 -5.62
N TYR A 255 19.06 17.71 -6.76
CA TYR A 255 19.41 17.12 -8.06
C TYR A 255 20.71 17.70 -8.63
N VAL A 256 21.63 16.84 -9.08
CA VAL A 256 22.88 17.20 -9.76
C VAL A 256 23.02 16.29 -10.99
N SER A 257 23.33 16.85 -12.17
CA SER A 257 23.31 16.07 -13.42
C SER A 257 24.34 14.91 -13.42
N PRO A 258 24.04 13.74 -14.00
CA PRO A 258 24.67 12.50 -13.54
C PRO A 258 26.07 12.17 -14.13
N GLU A 259 26.42 12.58 -15.35
CA GLU A 259 27.48 11.84 -16.06
C GLU A 259 28.93 12.20 -15.73
N ARG A 260 29.25 13.48 -15.48
CA ARG A 260 30.65 13.92 -15.33
C ARG A 260 31.09 14.22 -13.90
N VAL A 261 30.16 14.63 -13.05
CA VAL A 261 30.45 15.04 -11.67
C VAL A 261 30.49 13.82 -10.74
N TYR A 262 29.63 12.84 -10.98
CA TYR A 262 29.41 11.71 -10.09
C TYR A 262 30.61 10.75 -9.98
N ARG A 263 31.20 10.35 -11.13
CA ARG A 263 32.43 9.54 -11.15
C ARG A 263 33.55 10.23 -10.38
N THR A 264 33.80 11.52 -10.65
CA THR A 264 34.89 12.28 -10.02
C THR A 264 34.70 12.45 -8.52
N LEU A 265 33.47 12.62 -8.03
CA LEU A 265 33.18 12.74 -6.59
C LEU A 265 33.32 11.40 -5.86
N PHE A 266 32.93 10.28 -6.49
CA PHE A 266 33.07 8.94 -5.92
C PHE A 266 34.55 8.51 -5.84
N THR A 267 35.33 8.70 -6.91
CA THR A 267 36.77 8.34 -6.91
C THR A 267 37.60 9.20 -5.94
N LYS A 268 37.13 10.42 -5.64
CA LYS A 268 37.76 11.33 -4.66
C LYS A 268 37.28 11.10 -3.21
N GLY A 269 36.38 10.14 -2.96
CA GLY A 269 35.89 9.83 -1.62
C GLY A 269 34.97 10.88 -1.00
N ILE A 270 34.39 11.78 -1.81
CA ILE A 270 33.55 12.90 -1.36
C ILE A 270 32.10 12.45 -1.17
N ILE A 271 31.67 11.40 -1.88
CA ILE A 271 30.32 10.81 -1.79
C ILE A 271 30.42 9.30 -1.58
N ARG A 272 29.54 8.73 -0.72
CA ARG A 272 29.48 7.29 -0.40
C ARG A 272 28.05 6.76 -0.56
N HIS A 273 27.93 5.51 -1.01
CA HIS A 273 26.64 4.83 -1.17
C HIS A 273 25.92 4.76 0.18
N CYS A 274 24.62 5.05 0.23
CA CYS A 274 23.86 5.10 1.48
C CYS A 274 23.79 3.76 2.22
N THR A 275 23.99 2.62 1.54
CA THR A 275 24.13 1.29 2.20
C THR A 275 25.57 0.90 2.56
N GLY A 276 26.58 1.71 2.25
CA GLY A 276 27.99 1.41 2.49
C GLY A 276 28.61 0.29 1.64
N GLN A 277 27.84 -0.38 0.76
CA GLN A 277 28.31 -1.46 -0.11
C GLN A 277 28.72 -0.95 -1.50
N GLU A 278 29.77 -1.54 -2.08
CA GLU A 278 30.12 -1.40 -3.50
C GLU A 278 29.13 -2.22 -4.35
N LYS A 279 27.97 -1.65 -4.69
CA LYS A 279 27.07 -2.27 -5.67
C LYS A 279 27.56 -1.95 -7.08
N TYR A 280 27.79 -2.98 -7.90
CA TYR A 280 28.12 -2.83 -9.31
C TYR A 280 26.94 -2.21 -10.07
N TYR A 281 27.24 -1.21 -10.91
CA TYR A 281 26.26 -0.51 -11.75
C TYR A 281 25.48 -1.49 -12.65
N ARG A 282 24.25 -1.80 -12.27
CA ARG A 282 23.21 -2.29 -13.17
C ARG A 282 22.14 -1.20 -13.17
N PHE A 283 22.02 -0.46 -14.27
CA PHE A 283 21.14 0.71 -14.49
C PHE A 283 20.07 0.93 -13.40
N GLY A 284 20.39 1.80 -12.44
CA GLY A 284 19.58 2.20 -11.30
C GLY A 284 20.25 3.40 -10.62
N PHE A 285 19.48 4.23 -9.92
CA PHE A 285 20.02 5.38 -9.18
C PHE A 285 20.14 5.01 -7.71
N PHE A 286 21.38 4.88 -7.27
CA PHE A 286 21.68 4.64 -5.87
C PHE A 286 21.70 5.96 -5.10
N LEU A 287 21.27 5.94 -3.84
CA LEU A 287 21.36 7.10 -2.97
C LEU A 287 22.80 7.27 -2.48
N TYR A 288 23.31 8.50 -2.57
CA TYR A 288 24.64 8.85 -2.06
C TYR A 288 24.55 10.11 -1.21
N TYR A 289 25.29 10.13 -0.11
CA TYR A 289 25.41 11.30 0.76
C TYR A 289 26.82 11.89 0.71
N ILE A 290 26.92 13.19 1.02
CA ILE A 290 28.19 13.91 1.06
C ILE A 290 28.90 13.56 2.38
N VAL A 291 30.12 13.04 2.27
CA VAL A 291 30.96 12.72 3.42
C VAL A 291 31.68 14.00 3.87
N THR A 292 31.37 14.43 5.08
CA THR A 292 32.04 15.53 5.80
C THR A 292 32.72 14.95 7.04
N ASP A 293 33.66 15.68 7.66
CA ASP A 293 34.32 15.20 8.89
C ASP A 293 33.33 14.94 10.05
N LYS A 294 32.12 15.52 10.01
CA LYS A 294 31.02 15.27 10.97
C LYS A 294 30.14 14.07 10.61
N THR A 295 30.12 13.63 9.34
CA THR A 295 29.25 12.54 8.85
C THR A 295 30.02 11.26 8.53
N LYS A 296 31.32 11.24 8.83
CA LYS A 296 32.24 10.12 8.59
C LYS A 296 31.86 8.84 9.34
N ASP A 297 31.29 9.02 10.53
CA ASP A 297 30.85 7.94 11.44
C ASP A 297 29.32 7.75 11.44
N PHE A 298 28.58 8.51 10.61
CA PHE A 298 27.13 8.41 10.51
C PHE A 298 26.76 7.36 9.45
N HIS A 299 26.19 6.24 9.90
CA HIS A 299 25.55 5.26 9.03
C HIS A 299 24.05 5.57 8.96
N LEU A 300 23.52 5.83 7.76
CA LEU A 300 22.07 5.85 7.55
C LEU A 300 21.57 4.42 7.66
N GLU A 301 20.53 4.19 8.47
CA GLU A 301 19.86 2.90 8.48
C GLU A 301 19.11 2.71 7.14
N ALA A 302 18.89 1.46 6.72
CA ALA A 302 18.24 1.17 5.43
C ALA A 302 16.84 1.80 5.30
N ASN A 303 16.19 2.11 6.42
CA ASN A 303 14.85 2.73 6.47
C ASN A 303 14.90 4.27 6.49
N ASP A 304 16.06 4.91 6.56
CA ASP A 304 16.13 6.38 6.65
C ASP A 304 15.89 7.11 5.31
N TYR A 305 15.75 6.35 4.21
CA TYR A 305 15.60 6.91 2.88
C TYR A 305 14.82 6.01 1.92
N ALA A 306 14.23 6.62 0.90
CA ALA A 306 13.62 5.90 -0.20
C ALA A 306 14.67 5.56 -1.29
N GLU A 307 14.66 4.33 -1.78
CA GLU A 307 15.43 3.92 -2.95
C GLU A 307 14.54 3.12 -3.90
N VAL A 308 14.59 3.42 -5.20
CA VAL A 308 13.82 2.70 -6.22
C VAL A 308 14.75 2.30 -7.34
N GLU A 309 14.64 1.05 -7.78
CA GLU A 309 15.36 0.52 -8.93
C GLU A 309 14.56 0.80 -10.20
N TYR A 310 15.27 1.17 -11.27
CA TYR A 310 14.68 1.20 -12.60
C TYR A 310 14.76 -0.21 -13.17
N PHE A 311 13.63 -0.73 -13.66
CA PHE A 311 13.67 -2.01 -14.34
C PHE A 311 14.36 -1.84 -15.70
N LYS A 312 15.34 -2.71 -16.02
CA LYS A 312 16.06 -2.66 -17.30
C LYS A 312 15.07 -2.81 -18.46
N VAL A 313 14.96 -1.77 -19.28
CA VAL A 313 14.05 -1.73 -20.45
C VAL A 313 14.62 -2.51 -21.65
N HIS A 314 15.89 -2.92 -21.63
CA HIS A 314 16.54 -3.59 -22.77
C HIS A 314 16.18 -5.08 -22.88
N GLU A 315 15.66 -5.68 -21.82
CA GLU A 315 15.03 -7.01 -21.85
C GLU A 315 13.56 -6.79 -21.59
N TYR A 316 12.82 -6.64 -22.68
CA TYR A 316 11.36 -6.77 -22.83
C TYR A 316 10.54 -6.61 -21.53
N ILE A 317 9.94 -5.44 -21.34
CA ILE A 317 8.89 -5.23 -20.34
C ILE A 317 7.55 -5.42 -21.06
N PRO A 318 6.79 -6.50 -20.80
CA PRO A 318 5.47 -6.69 -21.38
C PRO A 318 4.50 -5.72 -20.72
N SER A 319 4.50 -4.46 -21.17
CA SER A 319 3.48 -3.49 -20.77
C SER A 319 2.32 -3.55 -21.76
N MET A 320 1.33 -4.42 -21.48
CA MET A 320 0.09 -4.53 -22.25
C MET A 320 0.32 -4.39 -23.77
N ASP A 321 1.23 -5.19 -24.33
CA ASP A 321 1.70 -5.03 -25.69
C ASP A 321 1.04 -6.03 -26.65
N PHE A 322 1.10 -5.69 -27.93
CA PHE A 322 0.54 -6.54 -28.98
C PHE A 322 1.37 -7.82 -29.19
N GLU A 323 2.57 -7.91 -28.61
CA GLU A 323 3.44 -9.08 -28.67
C GLU A 323 2.94 -10.23 -27.78
N GLY A 324 2.54 -9.94 -26.53
CA GLY A 324 1.85 -10.92 -25.69
C GLY A 324 0.59 -11.48 -26.35
N PHE A 325 -0.15 -10.62 -27.06
CA PHE A 325 -1.29 -11.04 -27.88
C PHE A 325 -0.86 -11.93 -29.07
N ALA A 326 0.26 -11.66 -29.74
CA ALA A 326 0.76 -12.48 -30.85
C ALA A 326 1.21 -13.89 -30.41
N ASP A 327 1.84 -13.96 -29.24
CA ASP A 327 2.50 -15.17 -28.72
C ASP A 327 1.68 -15.93 -27.69
N ARG A 328 0.47 -15.45 -27.35
CA ARG A 328 -0.37 -16.01 -26.27
C ARG A 328 0.37 -16.07 -24.92
N LYS A 329 1.33 -15.16 -24.74
CA LYS A 329 2.06 -14.99 -23.48
C LYS A 329 1.28 -14.02 -22.60
N LEU A 330 0.97 -14.47 -21.40
CA LEU A 330 0.36 -13.61 -20.37
C LEU A 330 1.26 -12.41 -20.13
N MET A 331 0.66 -11.23 -20.04
CA MET A 331 1.35 -9.95 -19.95
C MET A 331 1.83 -9.68 -18.51
N ARG A 332 2.63 -10.61 -17.97
CA ARG A 332 3.20 -10.54 -16.62
C ARG A 332 4.72 -10.51 -16.66
N LEU A 333 5.30 -9.62 -15.86
CA LEU A 333 6.61 -9.87 -15.23
C LEU A 333 6.37 -10.74 -13.99
N LEU A 334 6.30 -12.07 -14.18
CA LEU A 334 6.47 -12.98 -13.05
C LEU A 334 7.93 -12.85 -12.55
N PRO A 335 8.19 -12.82 -11.23
CA PRO A 335 9.55 -12.70 -10.66
C PRO A 335 10.55 -13.82 -11.03
N LYS A 336 10.22 -14.74 -11.96
CA LYS A 336 11.14 -15.80 -12.41
C LYS A 336 12.15 -15.36 -13.47
N ILE A 337 12.11 -14.11 -13.95
CA ILE A 337 13.11 -13.58 -14.90
C ILE A 337 14.32 -12.95 -14.18
N ILE A 338 14.21 -12.56 -12.91
CA ILE A 338 15.32 -11.89 -12.21
C ILE A 338 16.41 -12.88 -11.75
N MET A 339 16.12 -14.18 -11.66
CA MET A 339 17.06 -15.16 -11.10
C MET A 339 17.85 -16.01 -12.10
N ASN A 340 17.48 -16.05 -13.38
CA ASN A 340 18.12 -17.00 -14.30
C ASN A 340 19.31 -16.46 -15.09
N ASP A 341 19.63 -15.16 -15.00
CA ASP A 341 20.72 -14.59 -15.79
C ASP A 341 22.11 -14.67 -15.16
N ASN A 342 22.24 -15.21 -13.94
CA ASN A 342 23.53 -15.27 -13.25
C ASN A 342 24.05 -16.69 -12.95
N LYS A 343 23.38 -17.77 -13.40
CA LYS A 343 23.92 -19.13 -13.27
C LYS A 343 23.62 -19.98 -14.50
N THR A 344 24.43 -19.82 -15.55
CA THR A 344 25.14 -20.91 -16.24
C THR A 344 25.91 -20.38 -17.45
N LYS A 345 27.17 -19.98 -17.24
CA LYS A 345 28.20 -20.23 -18.24
C LYS A 345 28.73 -21.64 -18.00
N SER A 346 27.96 -22.63 -18.44
CA SER A 346 28.49 -23.97 -18.67
C SER A 346 27.80 -24.53 -19.90
N THR A 347 28.60 -24.65 -20.96
CA THR A 347 28.31 -25.25 -22.25
C THR A 347 27.59 -26.59 -22.10
N THR A 348 26.33 -26.65 -22.52
CA THR A 348 25.74 -27.83 -23.17
C THR A 348 24.47 -27.39 -23.90
N GLN A 349 24.57 -27.27 -25.23
CA GLN A 349 23.42 -27.09 -26.10
C GLN A 349 22.48 -28.29 -25.93
N THR A 350 21.30 -28.04 -25.39
CA THR A 350 20.14 -28.91 -25.60
C THR A 350 19.00 -28.02 -26.09
N ASN A 351 18.71 -28.15 -27.39
CA ASN A 351 17.58 -27.51 -28.04
C ASN A 351 16.29 -28.11 -27.48
N TYR A 352 15.61 -27.37 -26.60
CA TYR A 352 14.23 -27.66 -26.22
C TYR A 352 13.32 -26.62 -26.86
N SER A 353 12.23 -27.09 -27.48
CA SER A 353 11.24 -26.24 -28.12
C SER A 353 10.46 -25.42 -27.08
N SER A 354 10.03 -24.23 -27.49
CA SER A 354 9.22 -23.27 -26.72
C SER A 354 7.94 -23.87 -26.11
N ASP A 355 7.42 -24.95 -26.68
CA ASP A 355 6.17 -25.59 -26.24
C ASP A 355 6.31 -26.30 -24.89
N GLN A 356 7.49 -26.87 -24.56
CA GLN A 356 7.66 -27.66 -23.33
C GLN A 356 7.84 -26.81 -22.05
N GLN A 357 8.25 -25.54 -22.17
CA GLN A 357 8.26 -24.60 -21.03
C GLN A 357 6.85 -24.10 -20.71
N PHE A 358 6.00 -23.95 -21.72
CA PHE A 358 4.62 -23.47 -21.59
C PHE A 358 3.72 -24.47 -20.85
N ASP A 359 3.85 -25.76 -21.18
CA ASP A 359 3.09 -26.84 -20.55
C ASP A 359 3.35 -26.95 -19.04
N ARG A 360 4.58 -26.65 -18.57
CA ARG A 360 4.89 -26.66 -17.13
C ARG A 360 4.27 -25.50 -16.37
N VAL A 361 4.16 -24.32 -16.98
CA VAL A 361 3.50 -23.17 -16.36
C VAL A 361 2.01 -23.48 -16.20
N ILE A 362 1.35 -23.98 -17.25
CA ILE A 362 -0.07 -24.35 -17.20
C ILE A 362 -0.32 -25.55 -16.28
N GLN A 363 0.55 -26.57 -16.26
CA GLN A 363 0.44 -27.70 -15.32
C GLN A 363 0.58 -27.24 -13.86
N SER A 364 1.45 -26.26 -13.58
CA SER A 364 1.57 -25.69 -12.23
C SER A 364 0.31 -24.92 -11.80
N TYR A 365 -0.43 -24.31 -12.74
CA TYR A 365 -1.73 -23.68 -12.47
C TYR A 365 -2.86 -24.72 -12.31
N ASN A 366 -2.87 -25.80 -13.10
CA ASN A 366 -3.88 -26.87 -12.99
C ASN A 366 -3.78 -27.66 -11.68
N LEU A 367 -2.58 -27.81 -11.11
CA LEU A 367 -2.35 -28.40 -9.78
C LEU A 367 -2.94 -27.56 -8.63
N ILE A 368 -3.11 -26.25 -8.83
CA ILE A 368 -3.73 -25.36 -7.82
C ILE A 368 -5.26 -25.50 -7.85
N SER A 369 -5.88 -25.71 -9.02
CA SER A 369 -7.34 -25.89 -9.10
C SER A 369 -7.84 -27.23 -8.51
N THR A 370 -6.97 -28.23 -8.42
CA THR A 370 -7.32 -29.59 -7.97
C THR A 370 -7.03 -29.87 -6.49
N SER A 371 -6.42 -28.93 -5.75
CA SER A 371 -6.08 -29.11 -4.33
C SER A 371 -6.89 -28.20 -3.40
N LEU A 372 -8.22 -28.19 -3.56
CA LEU A 372 -9.16 -27.56 -2.63
C LEU A 372 -9.41 -28.37 -1.34
N SER A 373 -8.55 -29.32 -1.01
CA SER A 373 -8.64 -30.08 0.24
C SER A 373 -7.30 -30.72 0.63
N SER A 374 -6.39 -29.94 1.20
CA SER A 374 -5.53 -30.37 2.32
C SER A 374 -4.55 -29.26 2.70
N ARG A 375 -4.50 -28.95 4.01
CA ARG A 375 -3.42 -28.15 4.61
C ARG A 375 -2.13 -28.95 4.48
N ILE A 376 -1.26 -28.55 3.56
CA ILE A 376 0.15 -28.93 3.58
C ILE A 376 0.90 -27.60 3.62
N LEU A 377 1.64 -27.35 4.72
CA LEU A 377 2.54 -26.20 4.80
C LEU A 377 3.50 -26.22 3.61
N PRO A 378 3.65 -25.13 2.86
CA PRO A 378 4.66 -25.08 1.81
C PRO A 378 6.06 -25.24 2.42
N PRO A 379 6.97 -25.96 1.75
CA PRO A 379 8.36 -26.11 2.21
C PRO A 379 9.02 -24.73 2.25
N SER A 380 9.85 -24.52 3.27
CA SER A 380 10.61 -23.30 3.56
C SER A 380 11.06 -22.55 2.30
N ILE A 381 10.46 -21.39 2.06
CA ILE A 381 10.80 -20.46 0.97
C ILE A 381 12.26 -20.04 1.16
N SER A 382 13.09 -20.34 0.15
CA SER A 382 14.48 -19.89 0.06
C SER A 382 14.57 -18.37 0.21
N SER A 383 15.54 -17.90 0.99
CA SER A 383 15.85 -16.50 1.34
C SER A 383 16.15 -15.54 0.18
N ASP A 384 16.00 -15.96 -1.07
CA ASP A 384 16.51 -15.21 -2.23
C ASP A 384 15.44 -14.42 -2.99
N LEU A 385 14.14 -14.54 -2.67
CA LEU A 385 13.09 -13.82 -3.42
C LEU A 385 13.34 -12.30 -3.35
N PRO A 386 13.42 -11.58 -4.49
CA PRO A 386 13.70 -10.14 -4.48
C PRO A 386 12.59 -9.40 -3.73
N ASN A 387 12.97 -8.53 -2.80
CA ASN A 387 12.01 -7.74 -2.05
C ASN A 387 11.32 -6.73 -2.97
N LEU A 388 10.06 -6.98 -3.32
CA LEU A 388 9.28 -6.18 -4.29
C LEU A 388 8.72 -4.88 -3.69
N ARG A 389 8.73 -4.75 -2.36
CA ARG A 389 8.37 -3.53 -1.65
C ARG A 389 9.50 -3.09 -0.74
N ARG A 390 9.63 -1.78 -0.55
CA ARG A 390 10.58 -1.17 0.37
C ARG A 390 9.83 -0.32 1.38
N ASN A 391 10.46 -0.13 2.53
CA ASN A 391 9.95 0.73 3.59
C ASN A 391 10.95 1.88 3.82
N CYS A 392 10.45 3.06 4.16
CA CYS A 392 11.27 4.12 4.72
C CYS A 392 10.50 4.95 5.74
N ASN A 393 11.23 5.63 6.62
CA ASN A 393 10.69 6.56 7.58
C ASN A 393 10.42 7.90 6.90
N VAL A 394 9.27 8.47 7.22
CA VAL A 394 8.81 9.76 6.74
C VAL A 394 8.77 10.70 7.93
N ASP A 395 9.58 11.75 7.86
CA ASP A 395 9.45 12.92 8.73
C ASP A 395 8.22 13.72 8.29
N VAL A 396 7.16 13.64 9.09
CA VAL A 396 5.85 14.22 8.75
C VAL A 396 5.84 15.73 8.94
N ASP A 397 6.69 16.26 9.82
CA ASP A 397 6.77 17.67 10.14
C ASP A 397 8.18 18.26 9.91
N PRO A 398 8.64 18.32 8.65
CA PRO A 398 9.98 18.80 8.33
C PRO A 398 10.22 20.28 8.68
N LEU A 399 9.16 21.03 8.98
CA LEU A 399 9.20 22.44 9.34
C LEU A 399 9.07 22.66 10.85
N ASN A 400 8.95 21.61 11.65
CA ASN A 400 8.75 21.65 13.11
C ASN A 400 7.61 22.61 13.50
N LYS A 401 6.45 22.49 12.85
CA LYS A 401 5.22 23.22 13.21
C LYS A 401 4.62 22.68 14.52
N SER A 402 4.80 21.39 14.79
CA SER A 402 4.38 20.66 15.98
C SER A 402 5.50 20.67 17.02
N ASP A 403 5.11 20.69 18.29
CA ASP A 403 5.99 20.42 19.42
C ASP A 403 6.20 18.91 19.65
N ARG A 404 5.43 18.07 18.95
CA ARG A 404 5.54 16.60 18.95
C ARG A 404 6.45 16.11 17.85
N THR A 405 6.97 14.89 18.03
CA THR A 405 7.70 14.20 16.96
C THR A 405 6.72 13.47 16.05
N GLU A 406 6.37 14.13 14.96
CA GLU A 406 5.42 13.62 13.97
C GLU A 406 6.15 12.72 12.96
N TRP A 407 5.86 11.42 12.94
CA TRP A 407 6.51 10.49 12.01
C TRP A 407 5.56 9.44 11.46
N ALA A 408 5.91 8.92 10.28
CA ALA A 408 5.19 7.87 9.59
C ALA A 408 6.19 6.91 8.92
N THR A 409 5.70 5.76 8.47
CA THR A 409 6.46 4.83 7.62
C THR A 409 5.80 4.75 6.25
N ALA A 410 6.57 4.96 5.19
CA ALA A 410 6.14 4.76 3.82
C ALA A 410 6.53 3.34 3.36
N GLN A 411 5.59 2.62 2.76
CA GLN A 411 5.84 1.41 2.00
C GLN A 411 5.57 1.66 0.51
N TYR A 412 6.48 1.27 -0.38
CA TYR A 412 6.37 1.56 -1.80
C TYR A 412 6.99 0.46 -2.67
N HIS A 413 6.72 0.48 -3.99
CA HIS A 413 7.28 -0.49 -4.93
C HIS A 413 8.80 -0.32 -5.10
N SER A 414 9.54 -1.43 -5.11
CA SER A 414 10.98 -1.41 -5.38
C SER A 414 11.33 -1.01 -6.80
N TYR A 415 10.39 -1.13 -7.74
CA TYR A 415 10.58 -0.90 -9.17
C TYR A 415 9.62 0.15 -9.72
N TYR A 416 10.12 1.01 -10.61
CA TYR A 416 9.31 1.99 -11.34
C TYR A 416 9.31 1.74 -12.85
N ASN A 417 8.13 1.86 -13.46
CA ASN A 417 7.92 1.86 -14.91
C ASN A 417 6.80 2.85 -15.26
N PRO A 418 7.02 3.82 -16.18
CA PRO A 418 5.99 4.75 -16.64
C PRO A 418 4.69 4.12 -17.20
N HIS A 419 4.72 2.86 -17.64
CA HIS A 419 3.55 2.13 -18.10
C HIS A 419 2.72 1.49 -16.96
N CYS A 420 3.21 1.56 -15.73
CA CYS A 420 2.56 1.02 -14.54
C CYS A 420 2.36 2.13 -13.50
N LEU A 421 1.47 1.90 -12.55
CA LEU A 421 1.36 2.75 -11.38
C LEU A 421 2.54 2.50 -10.46
N PHE A 422 2.92 3.55 -9.72
CA PHE A 422 3.80 3.42 -8.57
C PHE A 422 2.99 3.68 -7.31
N GLU A 423 2.86 2.64 -6.48
CA GLU A 423 2.10 2.71 -5.25
C GLU A 423 2.99 3.13 -4.08
N LEU A 424 2.47 4.06 -3.28
CA LEU A 424 3.07 4.60 -2.07
C LEU A 424 2.02 4.56 -0.95
N GLU A 425 2.18 3.69 0.02
CA GLU A 425 1.35 3.61 1.21
C GLU A 425 2.04 4.29 2.38
N ILE A 426 1.42 5.32 2.95
CA ILE A 426 1.90 5.96 4.18
C ILE A 426 1.13 5.36 5.36
N ARG A 427 1.86 4.90 6.38
CA ARG A 427 1.36 4.28 7.61
C ARG A 427 1.78 5.10 8.81
N TRP A 428 0.87 5.38 9.74
CA TRP A 428 1.21 6.15 10.94
C TRP A 428 0.38 5.76 12.16
N LEU A 429 1.01 5.91 13.32
CA LEU A 429 0.39 5.91 14.64
C LEU A 429 0.54 7.28 15.30
N VAL A 430 1.71 7.89 15.16
CA VAL A 430 2.19 9.06 15.91
C VAL A 430 2.20 10.32 15.03
N ALA A 431 1.18 10.48 14.17
CA ALA A 431 1.11 11.62 13.25
C ALA A 431 -0.25 12.33 13.25
N THR A 432 -0.21 13.65 13.38
CA THR A 432 -1.35 14.55 13.27
C THR A 432 -1.83 14.59 11.82
N ALA A 433 -3.08 14.17 11.60
CA ALA A 433 -3.65 14.01 10.26
C ALA A 433 -3.60 15.30 9.41
N CYS A 434 -3.76 16.48 10.01
CA CYS A 434 -3.67 17.76 9.30
C CYS A 434 -2.25 18.05 8.78
N ILE A 435 -1.23 17.80 9.59
CA ILE A 435 0.18 18.03 9.20
C ILE A 435 0.57 17.06 8.09
N LEU A 436 0.20 15.78 8.23
CA LEU A 436 0.41 14.78 7.19
C LEU A 436 -0.33 15.14 5.89
N SER A 437 -1.57 15.63 6.01
CA SER A 437 -2.36 16.11 4.87
C SER A 437 -1.71 17.27 4.14
N ASP A 438 -1.10 18.21 4.87
CA ASP A 438 -0.36 19.33 4.28
C ASP A 438 0.91 18.86 3.58
N LEU A 439 1.66 17.94 4.19
CA LEU A 439 2.85 17.33 3.61
C LEU A 439 2.51 16.63 2.29
N ILE A 440 1.52 15.74 2.31
CA ILE A 440 1.04 15.02 1.12
C ILE A 440 0.51 16.00 0.06
N GLY A 441 -0.22 17.04 0.47
CA GLY A 441 -0.67 18.10 -0.43
C GLY A 441 0.49 18.81 -1.13
N SER A 442 1.58 19.09 -0.40
CA SER A 442 2.79 19.68 -0.96
C SER A 442 3.47 18.74 -1.98
N TRP A 443 3.48 17.43 -1.73
CA TRP A 443 3.97 16.44 -2.68
C TRP A 443 3.11 16.42 -3.95
N ALA A 444 1.78 16.43 -3.80
CA ALA A 444 0.84 16.42 -4.92
C ALA A 444 0.93 17.66 -5.81
N VAL A 445 1.14 18.85 -5.24
CA VAL A 445 1.35 20.07 -6.02
C VAL A 445 2.66 20.00 -6.79
N ARG A 446 3.74 19.57 -6.14
CA ARG A 446 5.08 19.49 -6.76
C ARG A 446 5.15 18.48 -7.89
N THR A 447 4.42 17.38 -7.81
CA THR A 447 4.35 16.39 -8.90
C THR A 447 3.60 16.90 -10.13
N GLN A 448 2.72 17.89 -9.96
CA GLN A 448 1.92 18.49 -11.03
C GLN A 448 2.58 19.71 -11.69
N THR A 449 3.44 20.43 -10.97
CA THR A 449 4.20 21.57 -11.51
C THR A 449 5.30 21.07 -12.44
N GLY A 450 5.02 21.04 -13.75
CA GLY A 450 6.04 20.78 -14.76
C GLY A 450 7.15 21.84 -14.68
N ILE A 451 8.41 21.42 -14.69
CA ILE A 451 9.56 22.33 -14.67
C ILE A 451 9.82 22.75 -16.13
N GLY A 452 9.12 23.80 -16.59
CA GLY A 452 9.24 24.35 -17.94
C GLY A 452 8.11 23.99 -18.91
N GLU A 453 8.13 24.60 -20.08
CA GLU A 453 7.03 24.58 -21.07
C GLU A 453 6.83 23.22 -21.76
N ALA A 454 7.84 22.34 -21.74
CA ALA A 454 7.87 21.09 -22.52
C ALA A 454 7.90 19.78 -21.69
N GLN A 455 7.76 19.83 -20.37
CA GLN A 455 7.94 18.63 -19.53
C GLN A 455 6.63 18.01 -19.03
N VAL A 456 6.58 16.67 -19.03
CA VAL A 456 5.48 15.83 -18.50
C VAL A 456 5.23 16.10 -17.01
N ALA A 457 4.04 15.75 -16.51
CA ALA A 457 3.70 15.88 -15.09
C ALA A 457 3.20 14.54 -14.55
N PHE A 458 3.30 14.34 -13.24
CA PHE A 458 2.65 13.21 -12.57
C PHE A 458 1.39 13.67 -11.86
N HIS A 459 0.49 12.72 -11.66
CA HIS A 459 -0.50 12.83 -10.60
C HIS A 459 -0.10 11.98 -9.43
N LEU A 460 -0.25 12.55 -8.25
CA LEU A 460 -0.32 11.82 -7.00
C LEU A 460 -1.79 11.87 -6.56
N VAL A 461 -2.47 10.73 -6.53
CA VAL A 461 -3.87 10.65 -6.11
C VAL A 461 -4.06 9.54 -5.08
N PRO A 462 -4.95 9.73 -4.09
CA PRO A 462 -5.28 8.67 -3.16
C PRO A 462 -6.17 7.63 -3.83
N VAL A 463 -5.98 6.36 -3.47
CA VAL A 463 -6.84 5.24 -3.88
C VAL A 463 -7.32 4.48 -2.65
N PRO A 464 -8.46 3.76 -2.73
CA PRO A 464 -8.95 2.97 -1.62
C PRO A 464 -7.96 1.88 -1.17
N CYS A 465 -7.90 1.61 0.13
CA CYS A 465 -7.11 0.48 0.66
C CYS A 465 -7.61 -0.86 0.14
N ASP A 466 -8.92 -1.04 0.06
CA ASP A 466 -9.56 -2.18 -0.58
C ASP A 466 -10.68 -1.69 -1.53
N PRO A 467 -10.35 -1.41 -2.81
CA PRO A 467 -11.30 -0.81 -3.74
C PRO A 467 -12.44 -1.74 -4.16
N PHE A 468 -12.34 -3.04 -3.87
CA PHE A 468 -13.30 -4.06 -4.29
C PHE A 468 -13.85 -4.89 -3.12
N ALA A 469 -13.76 -4.36 -1.89
CA ALA A 469 -14.23 -5.04 -0.68
C ALA A 469 -15.71 -5.43 -0.80
N GLU A 470 -16.05 -6.70 -0.57
CA GLU A 470 -17.44 -7.18 -0.61
C GLU A 470 -18.32 -6.58 0.50
N PHE A 471 -17.73 -6.05 1.56
CA PHE A 471 -18.46 -5.66 2.77
C PHE A 471 -19.20 -4.32 2.69
N ASP A 472 -18.91 -3.48 1.69
CA ASP A 472 -19.66 -2.23 1.47
C ASP A 472 -20.60 -2.39 0.25
N PRO A 473 -21.89 -2.69 0.47
CA PRO A 473 -22.85 -2.85 -0.62
C PRO A 473 -23.15 -1.54 -1.37
N LEU A 474 -22.89 -0.38 -0.77
CA LEU A 474 -23.05 0.92 -1.45
C LEU A 474 -21.85 1.24 -2.36
N ARG A 475 -20.72 0.55 -2.15
CA ARG A 475 -19.48 0.71 -2.93
C ARG A 475 -19.09 -0.57 -3.67
N GLY A 476 -20.03 -1.51 -3.80
CA GLY A 476 -19.80 -2.76 -4.49
C GLY A 476 -19.41 -2.54 -5.96
N PRO A 477 -18.58 -3.42 -6.54
CA PRO A 477 -18.20 -3.32 -7.93
C PRO A 477 -19.40 -3.49 -8.87
N ILE A 478 -19.41 -2.68 -9.92
CA ILE A 478 -20.32 -2.78 -11.05
C ILE A 478 -19.76 -3.81 -12.03
N TYR A 479 -20.47 -4.92 -12.23
CA TYR A 479 -20.06 -5.92 -13.20
C TYR A 479 -20.44 -5.51 -14.63
N ILE A 480 -19.48 -5.52 -15.54
CA ILE A 480 -19.63 -5.19 -16.96
C ILE A 480 -19.29 -6.43 -17.78
N ARG A 481 -20.31 -7.06 -18.33
CA ARG A 481 -20.16 -8.26 -19.17
C ARG A 481 -19.54 -7.92 -20.52
N LEU A 482 -18.59 -8.73 -20.96
CA LEU A 482 -17.98 -8.66 -22.28
C LEU A 482 -18.73 -9.58 -23.27
N ASN A 483 -19.15 -9.05 -24.41
CA ASN A 483 -19.86 -9.81 -25.43
C ASN A 483 -18.92 -10.71 -26.26
N VAL A 484 -18.59 -11.90 -25.75
CA VAL A 484 -17.69 -12.85 -26.42
C VAL A 484 -18.31 -13.50 -27.66
N GLU A 485 -19.64 -13.47 -27.80
CA GLU A 485 -20.37 -14.11 -28.90
C GLU A 485 -19.90 -13.61 -30.28
N CYS A 486 -19.65 -12.30 -30.41
CA CYS A 486 -19.18 -11.70 -31.66
C CYS A 486 -17.72 -12.06 -32.03
N LEU A 487 -16.97 -12.69 -31.13
CA LEU A 487 -15.59 -13.13 -31.34
C LEU A 487 -15.46 -14.64 -31.52
N LYS A 488 -16.56 -15.40 -31.46
CA LYS A 488 -16.54 -16.88 -31.51
C LYS A 488 -15.82 -17.44 -32.72
N GLU A 489 -16.08 -16.89 -33.91
CA GLU A 489 -15.43 -17.33 -35.15
C GLU A 489 -13.92 -17.05 -35.15
N ARG A 490 -13.47 -16.02 -34.43
CA ARG A 490 -12.04 -15.67 -34.31
C ARG A 490 -11.30 -16.53 -33.29
N LEU A 491 -12.04 -17.26 -32.46
CA LEU A 491 -11.54 -18.10 -31.38
C LEU A 491 -11.71 -19.59 -31.67
N SER A 492 -12.40 -19.97 -32.76
CA SER A 492 -12.76 -21.36 -33.08
C SER A 492 -11.56 -22.29 -33.19
N ASP A 493 -10.43 -21.76 -33.63
CA ASP A 493 -9.22 -22.53 -33.93
C ASP A 493 -8.36 -22.76 -32.67
N LEU A 494 -8.75 -22.18 -31.52
CA LEU A 494 -8.00 -22.24 -30.26
C LEU A 494 -8.62 -23.25 -29.30
N THR A 495 -7.77 -23.87 -28.48
CA THR A 495 -8.21 -24.72 -27.35
C THR A 495 -8.93 -23.88 -26.28
N GLU A 496 -9.75 -24.51 -25.43
CA GLU A 496 -10.48 -23.81 -24.35
C GLU A 496 -9.53 -22.99 -23.45
N ASN A 497 -8.37 -23.55 -23.09
CA ASN A 497 -7.35 -22.86 -22.28
C ASN A 497 -6.75 -21.66 -23.02
N ASP A 498 -6.44 -21.82 -24.31
CA ASP A 498 -5.89 -20.74 -25.13
C ASP A 498 -6.91 -19.62 -25.33
N GLN A 499 -8.20 -19.96 -25.46
CA GLN A 499 -9.27 -18.97 -25.54
C GLN A 499 -9.33 -18.13 -24.27
N ILE A 500 -9.24 -18.76 -23.08
CA ILE A 500 -9.25 -18.04 -21.79
C ILE A 500 -8.06 -17.07 -21.68
N VAL A 501 -6.86 -17.53 -22.02
CA VAL A 501 -5.64 -16.70 -21.99
C VAL A 501 -5.76 -15.56 -23.00
N LYS A 502 -6.15 -15.85 -24.24
CA LYS A 502 -6.32 -14.85 -25.30
C LYS A 502 -7.36 -13.80 -24.93
N MET A 503 -8.48 -14.21 -24.34
CA MET A 503 -9.51 -13.30 -23.85
C MET A 503 -9.01 -12.44 -22.70
N SER A 504 -8.25 -13.01 -21.77
CA SER A 504 -7.69 -12.24 -20.65
C SER A 504 -6.71 -11.17 -21.14
N ILE A 505 -5.86 -11.50 -22.13
CA ILE A 505 -4.95 -10.53 -22.78
C ILE A 505 -5.77 -9.45 -23.53
N PHE A 506 -6.83 -9.85 -24.23
CA PHE A 506 -7.68 -8.89 -24.93
C PHE A 506 -8.38 -7.92 -23.96
N GLN A 507 -8.84 -8.40 -22.80
CA GLN A 507 -9.39 -7.55 -21.75
C GLN A 507 -8.40 -6.48 -21.28
N GLU A 508 -7.13 -6.83 -21.11
CA GLU A 508 -6.08 -5.87 -20.77
C GLU A 508 -5.82 -4.85 -21.89
N LEU A 509 -5.83 -5.27 -23.16
CA LEU A 509 -5.70 -4.36 -24.29
C LEU A 509 -6.87 -3.37 -24.37
N ILE A 510 -8.10 -3.81 -24.05
CA ILE A 510 -9.26 -2.93 -23.93
C ILE A 510 -9.00 -1.89 -22.83
N LEU A 511 -8.56 -2.32 -21.65
CA LEU A 511 -8.26 -1.42 -20.54
C LEU A 511 -7.18 -0.40 -20.92
N LYS A 512 -6.08 -0.83 -21.57
CA LYS A 512 -5.04 0.08 -22.09
C LYS A 512 -5.63 1.15 -23.01
N ARG A 513 -6.48 0.75 -23.96
CA ARG A 513 -7.11 1.65 -24.95
C ARG A 513 -8.00 2.71 -24.29
N TYR A 514 -8.71 2.34 -23.22
CA TYR A 514 -9.51 3.26 -22.41
C TYR A 514 -8.71 4.07 -21.39
N GLY A 515 -7.40 3.86 -21.30
CA GLY A 515 -6.55 4.64 -20.42
C GLY A 515 -6.41 4.15 -19.00
N PHE A 516 -6.69 2.87 -18.77
CA PHE A 516 -6.36 2.20 -17.52
C PHE A 516 -4.87 1.81 -17.48
N ILE A 517 -4.27 1.93 -16.30
CA ILE A 517 -2.88 1.60 -16.00
C ILE A 517 -2.84 0.51 -14.93
N LEU A 518 -2.00 -0.49 -15.14
CA LEU A 518 -1.78 -1.61 -14.22
C LEU A 518 -1.18 -1.14 -12.88
N ASN A 519 -1.65 -1.69 -11.76
CA ASN A 519 -1.27 -1.24 -10.43
C ASN A 519 0.20 -1.45 -10.05
N ALA A 520 0.90 -2.43 -10.64
CA ALA A 520 2.31 -2.68 -10.35
C ALA A 520 3.04 -3.23 -11.57
N CYS A 521 4.31 -2.88 -11.73
CA CYS A 521 5.16 -3.45 -12.79
C CYS A 521 5.66 -4.85 -12.44
N VAL A 522 5.89 -5.14 -11.17
CA VAL A 522 6.28 -6.46 -10.64
C VAL A 522 5.42 -6.75 -9.42
N CYS A 523 4.84 -7.94 -9.36
CA CYS A 523 3.96 -8.36 -8.27
C CYS A 523 4.21 -9.83 -7.90
N ASN A 524 3.84 -10.19 -6.66
CA ASN A 524 3.80 -11.59 -6.24
C ASN A 524 2.57 -12.29 -6.83
N SER A 525 2.56 -13.63 -6.82
CA SER A 525 1.41 -14.43 -7.28
C SER A 525 0.11 -14.11 -6.53
N ASP A 526 0.24 -13.69 -5.28
CA ASP A 526 -0.88 -13.54 -4.35
C ASP A 526 -1.41 -12.08 -4.31
N ASP A 527 -0.71 -11.15 -4.98
CA ASP A 527 -1.11 -9.75 -5.03
C ASP A 527 -2.37 -9.57 -5.90
N SER A 528 -3.28 -8.71 -5.45
CA SER A 528 -4.46 -8.36 -6.24
C SER A 528 -4.07 -7.45 -7.41
N ILE A 529 -4.45 -7.87 -8.62
CA ILE A 529 -4.19 -7.14 -9.86
C ILE A 529 -5.40 -6.28 -10.19
N TYR A 530 -5.19 -4.98 -10.24
CA TYR A 530 -6.22 -4.01 -10.58
C TYR A 530 -5.65 -2.89 -11.45
N TYR A 531 -6.54 -2.13 -12.05
CA TYR A 531 -6.18 -1.06 -12.97
C TYR A 531 -6.82 0.24 -12.51
N VAL A 532 -6.09 1.35 -12.66
CA VAL A 532 -6.59 2.69 -12.35
C VAL A 532 -6.55 3.51 -13.62
N HIS A 533 -7.66 4.18 -13.94
CA HIS A 533 -7.71 5.11 -15.06
C HIS A 533 -6.76 6.29 -14.83
N ILE A 534 -6.14 6.84 -15.88
CA ILE A 534 -5.19 7.98 -15.78
C ILE A 534 -5.74 9.24 -15.14
N SER A 535 -7.06 9.37 -15.02
CA SER A 535 -7.68 10.46 -14.29
C SER A 535 -7.69 10.23 -12.77
N GLY A 536 -7.33 9.03 -12.31
CA GLY A 536 -7.41 8.59 -10.92
C GLY A 536 -8.83 8.29 -10.43
N GLY A 537 -9.87 8.60 -11.20
CA GLY A 537 -11.26 8.54 -10.73
C GLY A 537 -11.94 7.17 -10.77
N MET A 538 -11.37 6.22 -11.51
CA MET A 538 -12.02 4.94 -11.82
C MET A 538 -11.03 3.79 -11.66
N LEU A 539 -11.49 2.69 -11.08
CA LEU A 539 -10.72 1.47 -10.90
C LEU A 539 -11.45 0.31 -11.58
N VAL A 540 -10.68 -0.58 -12.20
CA VAL A 540 -11.20 -1.79 -12.84
C VAL A 540 -10.40 -3.00 -12.42
N TYR A 541 -11.08 -4.13 -12.34
CA TYR A 541 -10.52 -5.43 -12.05
C TYR A 541 -11.06 -6.47 -13.04
N ILE A 542 -10.21 -7.40 -13.47
CA ILE A 542 -10.60 -8.51 -14.35
C ILE A 542 -10.89 -9.72 -13.47
N ILE A 543 -12.12 -10.24 -13.56
CA ILE A 543 -12.47 -11.56 -13.02
C ILE A 543 -12.12 -12.58 -14.10
N SER A 544 -11.09 -13.38 -13.87
CA SER A 544 -10.67 -14.45 -14.77
C SER A 544 -10.10 -15.61 -13.97
N ASP A 545 -10.28 -16.84 -14.43
CA ASP A 545 -9.64 -18.02 -13.83
C ASP A 545 -8.09 -17.98 -13.95
N VAL A 546 -7.58 -17.03 -14.73
CA VAL A 546 -6.16 -16.73 -14.81
C VAL A 546 -5.74 -15.65 -13.81
N TYR A 547 -6.61 -14.68 -13.54
CA TYR A 547 -6.33 -13.48 -12.75
C TYR A 547 -7.22 -13.39 -11.52
N ASN A 548 -6.58 -13.34 -10.36
CA ASN A 548 -7.25 -13.14 -9.08
C ASN A 548 -8.32 -14.19 -8.72
N VAL A 549 -7.99 -15.46 -8.98
CA VAL A 549 -8.80 -16.65 -8.73
C VAL A 549 -9.37 -16.73 -7.30
N HIS A 550 -8.69 -16.10 -6.33
CA HIS A 550 -9.04 -16.14 -4.90
C HIS A 550 -10.13 -15.14 -4.47
N LYS A 551 -10.61 -14.27 -5.36
CA LYS A 551 -11.49 -13.14 -5.00
C LYS A 551 -12.77 -13.04 -5.82
N ILE A 552 -13.31 -14.18 -6.30
CA ILE A 552 -14.60 -14.20 -7.00
C ILE A 552 -15.69 -13.81 -5.98
N PRO A 553 -16.39 -12.67 -6.16
CA PRO A 553 -17.38 -12.22 -5.19
C PRO A 553 -18.50 -13.22 -5.03
N SER A 554 -18.81 -13.59 -3.79
CA SER A 554 -19.88 -14.54 -3.45
C SER A 554 -21.25 -14.14 -4.04
N ARG A 555 -21.48 -12.83 -4.24
CA ARG A 555 -22.67 -12.26 -4.91
C ARG A 555 -22.76 -12.59 -6.40
N LEU A 556 -21.63 -12.59 -7.12
CA LEU A 556 -21.56 -12.90 -8.56
C LEU A 556 -21.70 -14.40 -8.83
N VAL A 557 -21.50 -15.24 -7.82
CA VAL A 557 -21.79 -16.68 -7.89
C VAL A 557 -23.30 -16.95 -7.78
N SER A 558 -24.07 -16.06 -7.13
CA SER A 558 -25.48 -16.31 -6.80
C SER A 558 -26.49 -16.03 -7.93
N THR A 559 -26.09 -15.35 -9.00
CA THR A 559 -26.97 -15.08 -10.16
C THR A 559 -27.04 -16.25 -11.14
N ALA A 560 -26.30 -17.33 -10.92
CA ALA A 560 -26.54 -18.62 -11.57
C ALA A 560 -27.58 -19.39 -10.74
N GLU A 561 -28.80 -19.48 -11.23
CA GLU A 561 -29.87 -20.26 -10.61
C GLU A 561 -29.44 -21.69 -10.26
N THR A 562 -29.99 -22.18 -9.15
CA THR A 562 -29.96 -23.55 -8.58
C THR A 562 -28.68 -24.00 -7.85
N VAL A 563 -28.86 -24.20 -6.54
CA VAL A 563 -28.01 -24.98 -5.63
C VAL A 563 -27.59 -26.29 -6.32
N PRO A 564 -26.29 -26.56 -6.52
CA PRO A 564 -25.85 -27.86 -6.99
C PRO A 564 -25.91 -28.84 -5.81
N THR A 565 -26.99 -29.61 -5.73
CA THR A 565 -26.92 -30.93 -5.12
C THR A 565 -25.77 -31.70 -5.78
N ALA A 566 -24.88 -32.24 -4.95
CA ALA A 566 -23.69 -32.97 -5.38
C ALA A 566 -23.98 -33.94 -6.55
N ARG A 567 -23.11 -33.88 -7.58
CA ARG A 567 -23.02 -34.74 -8.79
C ARG A 567 -23.48 -34.17 -10.14
N SER A 568 -23.19 -32.91 -10.45
CA SER A 568 -23.05 -32.55 -11.87
C SER A 568 -21.82 -31.69 -12.13
N ASP A 569 -20.86 -32.24 -12.87
CA ASP A 569 -19.74 -31.54 -13.52
C ASP A 569 -20.24 -30.58 -14.61
N LYS A 570 -21.10 -29.62 -14.25
CA LYS A 570 -21.40 -28.48 -15.13
C LYS A 570 -20.37 -27.40 -14.81
N LYS A 571 -19.29 -27.36 -15.60
CA LYS A 571 -18.38 -26.21 -15.67
C LYS A 571 -19.21 -24.93 -15.74
N VAL A 572 -19.01 -24.03 -14.77
CA VAL A 572 -19.63 -22.70 -14.74
C VAL A 572 -19.27 -22.02 -16.07
N LYS A 573 -20.27 -21.60 -16.84
CA LYS A 573 -20.05 -20.93 -18.12
C LYS A 573 -19.35 -19.60 -17.83
N MET A 574 -18.11 -19.44 -18.31
CA MET A 574 -17.27 -18.24 -18.16
C MET A 574 -18.09 -16.95 -18.36
N ASP A 575 -18.39 -16.22 -17.28
CA ASP A 575 -18.92 -14.86 -17.37
C ASP A 575 -17.71 -13.92 -17.48
N ILE A 576 -17.23 -13.72 -18.72
CA ILE A 576 -16.07 -12.87 -19.01
C ILE A 576 -16.51 -11.42 -18.95
N GLY A 577 -15.86 -10.63 -18.10
CA GLY A 577 -16.23 -9.24 -17.89
C GLY A 577 -15.27 -8.50 -16.96
N PHE A 578 -15.70 -7.33 -16.53
CA PHE A 578 -14.93 -6.40 -15.71
C PHE A 578 -15.70 -6.02 -14.45
N CYS A 579 -15.00 -5.87 -13.34
CA CYS A 579 -15.52 -5.25 -12.12
C CYS A 579 -15.06 -3.80 -12.08
N TRP A 580 -16.01 -2.87 -12.14
CA TRP A 580 -15.76 -1.44 -12.16
C TRP A 580 -16.10 -0.80 -10.82
N CYS A 581 -15.21 0.04 -10.30
CA CYS A 581 -15.42 0.80 -9.07
C CYS A 581 -15.05 2.27 -9.27
N TRP A 582 -15.76 3.15 -8.57
CA TRP A 582 -15.39 4.56 -8.47
C TRP A 582 -14.29 4.76 -7.42
N ASN A 583 -13.36 5.69 -7.67
CA ASN A 583 -12.40 6.11 -6.67
C ASN A 583 -13.04 7.13 -5.70
N PHE A 584 -13.67 6.63 -4.64
CA PHE A 584 -14.26 7.48 -3.60
C PHE A 584 -13.23 8.25 -2.76
N CYS A 585 -11.93 7.91 -2.84
CA CYS A 585 -10.88 8.68 -2.18
C CYS A 585 -10.55 9.97 -2.95
N LEU A 586 -10.97 10.10 -4.21
CA LEU A 586 -10.73 11.28 -5.04
C LEU A 586 -11.73 12.41 -4.72
N GLY A 587 -11.57 13.00 -3.54
CA GLY A 587 -12.35 14.16 -3.11
C GLY A 587 -12.03 15.45 -3.87
N ARG A 588 -12.85 16.50 -3.65
CA ARG A 588 -12.71 17.81 -4.34
C ARG A 588 -11.30 18.42 -4.28
N ARG A 589 -10.60 18.24 -3.15
CA ARG A 589 -9.23 18.75 -2.95
C ARG A 589 -8.18 18.17 -3.90
N TRP A 590 -8.44 17.00 -4.46
CA TRP A 590 -7.53 16.28 -5.35
C TRP A 590 -7.85 16.50 -6.82
N ARG A 591 -8.95 17.21 -7.12
CA ARG A 591 -9.37 17.43 -8.49
C ARG A 591 -8.49 18.47 -9.17
N THR A 592 -8.05 18.11 -10.37
CA THR A 592 -7.31 18.99 -11.28
C THR A 592 -7.95 18.89 -12.66
N ILE A 593 -7.48 19.69 -13.61
CA ILE A 593 -7.94 19.59 -15.01
C ILE A 593 -7.76 18.17 -15.58
N ASN A 594 -6.78 17.42 -15.06
CA ASN A 594 -6.43 16.11 -15.56
C ASN A 594 -7.18 14.95 -14.87
N THR A 595 -7.90 15.20 -13.77
CA THR A 595 -8.66 14.16 -13.06
C THR A 595 -10.10 14.00 -13.56
N GLY A 596 -10.56 14.93 -14.39
CA GLY A 596 -11.95 14.98 -14.86
C GLY A 596 -12.96 15.25 -13.73
N ASP A 597 -14.23 15.33 -14.11
CA ASP A 597 -15.37 15.48 -13.22
C ASP A 597 -16.22 14.19 -13.17
N GLU A 598 -17.31 14.22 -12.39
CA GLU A 598 -18.23 13.08 -12.27
C GLU A 598 -18.94 12.78 -13.60
N ARG A 599 -19.26 13.80 -14.40
CA ARG A 599 -19.91 13.62 -15.70
C ARG A 599 -19.01 12.87 -16.68
N TYR A 600 -17.72 13.19 -16.68
CA TYR A 600 -16.72 12.46 -17.46
C TYR A 600 -16.65 10.98 -17.04
N GLN A 601 -16.66 10.72 -15.73
CA GLN A 601 -16.65 9.36 -15.18
C GLN A 601 -17.89 8.55 -15.63
N ASP A 602 -19.09 9.12 -15.52
CA ASP A 602 -20.34 8.48 -15.97
C ASP A 602 -20.33 8.21 -17.48
N LYS A 603 -19.85 9.18 -18.26
CA LYS A 603 -19.73 9.04 -19.71
C LYS A 603 -18.76 7.93 -20.10
N MET A 604 -17.63 7.84 -19.42
CA MET A 604 -16.65 6.78 -19.68
C MET A 604 -17.23 5.40 -19.37
N LEU A 605 -17.96 5.24 -18.26
CA LEU A 605 -18.64 3.99 -17.95
C LEU A 605 -19.70 3.64 -19.01
N ALA A 606 -20.49 4.61 -19.46
CA ALA A 606 -21.49 4.40 -20.50
C ALA A 606 -20.87 3.96 -21.84
N ASP A 607 -19.81 4.64 -22.29
CA ASP A 607 -19.10 4.28 -23.52
C ASP A 607 -18.41 2.91 -23.41
N PHE A 608 -17.80 2.62 -22.26
CA PHE A 608 -17.17 1.33 -21.99
C PHE A 608 -18.19 0.18 -22.06
N ARG A 609 -19.39 0.36 -21.48
CA ARG A 609 -20.51 -0.60 -21.60
C ARG A 609 -20.93 -0.81 -23.05
N SER A 610 -21.04 0.27 -23.83
CA SER A 610 -21.40 0.22 -25.25
C SER A 610 -20.36 -0.54 -26.07
N PHE A 611 -19.07 -0.29 -25.82
CA PHE A 611 -17.98 -1.03 -26.43
C PHE A 611 -18.00 -2.52 -26.07
N CYS A 612 -18.18 -2.87 -24.78
CA CYS A 612 -18.24 -4.26 -24.35
C CYS A 612 -19.44 -5.03 -24.91
N ARG A 613 -20.52 -4.36 -25.31
CA ARG A 613 -21.67 -4.95 -26.02
C ARG A 613 -21.40 -5.17 -27.51
N ASN A 614 -20.30 -4.65 -28.03
CA ASN A 614 -19.94 -4.57 -29.44
C ASN A 614 -20.86 -3.63 -30.25
N ASP A 615 -21.33 -2.54 -29.65
CA ASP A 615 -22.06 -1.51 -30.38
C ASP A 615 -21.18 -0.90 -31.48
N ASP A 616 -21.78 -0.58 -32.64
CA ASP A 616 -21.09 -0.13 -33.87
C ASP A 616 -19.96 -1.07 -34.36
N ASN A 617 -19.95 -2.36 -33.96
CA ASN A 617 -18.86 -3.31 -34.22
C ASN A 617 -17.48 -2.86 -33.71
N ARG A 618 -17.42 -1.92 -32.76
CA ARG A 618 -16.15 -1.33 -32.27
C ARG A 618 -15.20 -2.36 -31.69
N MET A 619 -15.72 -3.34 -30.95
CA MET A 619 -14.90 -4.34 -30.30
C MET A 619 -14.31 -5.33 -31.31
N VAL A 620 -15.10 -5.73 -32.31
CA VAL A 620 -14.62 -6.57 -33.41
C VAL A 620 -13.53 -5.85 -34.21
N LEU A 621 -13.75 -4.59 -34.56
CA LEU A 621 -12.76 -3.77 -35.27
C LEU A 621 -11.47 -3.63 -34.45
N PHE A 622 -11.57 -3.44 -33.14
CA PHE A 622 -10.39 -3.36 -32.28
C PHE A 622 -9.65 -4.70 -32.18
N TRP A 623 -10.37 -5.83 -32.14
CA TRP A 623 -9.74 -7.15 -32.20
C TRP A 623 -8.89 -7.30 -33.46
N ASP A 624 -9.44 -6.94 -34.61
CA ASP A 624 -8.75 -7.06 -35.90
C ASP A 624 -7.52 -6.13 -35.95
N GLU A 625 -7.65 -4.90 -35.44
CA GLU A 625 -6.51 -3.96 -35.29
C GLU A 625 -5.40 -4.54 -34.40
N ALA A 626 -5.77 -5.11 -33.24
CA ALA A 626 -4.82 -5.70 -32.31
C ALA A 626 -4.12 -6.92 -32.92
N TYR A 627 -4.85 -7.74 -33.67
CA TYR A 627 -4.31 -8.90 -34.37
C TYR A 627 -3.33 -8.50 -35.49
N GLU A 628 -3.65 -7.46 -36.25
CA GLU A 628 -2.76 -6.93 -37.29
C GLU A 628 -1.45 -6.41 -36.69
N LYS A 629 -1.53 -5.59 -35.62
CA LYS A 629 -0.35 -5.09 -34.90
C LYS A 629 0.51 -6.21 -34.34
N ALA A 630 -0.12 -7.20 -33.72
CA ALA A 630 0.54 -8.39 -33.19
C ALA A 630 1.32 -9.16 -34.28
N THR A 631 0.72 -9.31 -35.46
CA THR A 631 1.34 -9.99 -36.59
C THR A 631 2.54 -9.22 -37.13
N LYS A 632 2.46 -7.89 -37.21
CA LYS A 632 3.56 -7.01 -37.65
C LYS A 632 4.76 -7.09 -36.71
N ILE A 633 4.54 -7.06 -35.40
CA ILE A 633 5.61 -7.19 -34.40
C ILE A 633 6.29 -8.56 -34.53
N LYS A 634 5.50 -9.63 -34.68
CA LYS A 634 6.03 -10.99 -34.84
C LYS A 634 6.88 -11.14 -36.11
N ALA A 635 6.50 -10.48 -37.20
CA ALA A 635 7.31 -10.44 -38.42
C ALA A 635 8.63 -9.69 -38.19
N PHE A 636 8.57 -8.50 -37.58
CA PHE A 636 9.76 -7.70 -37.26
C PHE A 636 10.75 -8.43 -36.34
N ASN A 637 10.26 -9.09 -35.29
CA ASN A 637 11.09 -9.86 -34.36
C ASN A 637 11.67 -11.14 -34.97
N ARG A 638 11.14 -11.61 -36.10
CA ARG A 638 11.70 -12.75 -36.85
C ARG A 638 12.84 -12.33 -37.79
N ASP A 639 12.83 -11.07 -38.23
CA ASP A 639 13.83 -10.50 -39.14
C ASP A 639 15.06 -9.93 -38.40
N LEU A 640 14.92 -9.66 -37.09
CA LEU A 640 16.00 -9.37 -36.13
C LEU A 640 16.67 -10.66 -35.64
#